data_AF-A0A949KRF2-F1
#
_entry.id   AF-A0A949KRF2-F1
#
_cell.length_a   1.000
_cell.length_b   1.000
_cell.length_c   1.000
_cell.angle_alpha   90.00
_cell.angle_beta   90.00
_cell.angle_gamma   90.00
#
_symmetry.space_group_name_H-M   'P 1'
#
loop_
_entity.id
_entity.type
_entity.pdbx_description
1 polymer ?
#
loop_
_entity_poly.entity_id
_entity_poly.type
_entity_poly.pdbx_seq_one_letter_code
_entity_poly.pdbx_strand_id
1 'polypeptide(L)'
;MSTCRFMFSNLIPGPQALGVSSARPGMVGSPAAEALGSATCLAAGEHTGSLDQVLVVEIDSLGAGDEVGLATFRWKRESAGAWEASGVPTSLGLTPLADGVSVKWVPGPGQEFYKGDRWSILATGCQGPQALMDRDRDTAWRSLETAAQFIEADLGQAQTVRALVLADHNLSDSATATLKARDALHQPVWSYDPGEGGLTDSLGQALSNGRATPRTYIDGGTLKYAAAGESCFEGGMLSLEPAVTNLLSYSEGFDEAAWVAVRSAVSAGATAAPDGQGPAQKLVADDSDEASHNLYQLRALADGADYVCSVFAKAGELSWLRLVFLDKGNVEQGGYFNLADGSLGSAVGSATIGIQSVGNGWYRLWAKFNSGTGSSGQYMFLSLAQADGEDSFAAAPSGQGLYLWGAQLEAASAPSAYCPHRGRNRLRWSGKLDASAWSLGGNALLDDMGDGSYRLQLPAAGSTFLVQSGALRAGAQHTMSLEARAYGGETQFQLDLRDDSGEHLSPVFTATNQWQRFSFTYTVGAAGGNNYVYINNGGDSYATDLVIRRAQLELGSAATAYAPTGEPGVRDADAVSFPLPDTVAEAMSQGGQGCLALEWSPGLDYTAFPPDIVQALFSTSAESGYTFLPLYLYRNSTGSRFSAYDLTRLRRTDIFVDFLNGQTYLAALRWHSGGNFQVGCDAAWGEEKAYEGAFNVSAGRISLGQSPRFPMRLGRVKLWEHWLEREPGSLLEPWEHPDYSQALTITTPHLTCFLEQSHRHWRLELDDPANPEGLLRASQFYLGESFEPKRTFRAGYGQGSVATRRLVSGGGGKVTGSSGALAAYYQLEFARLDDADAQGLEEMLAAVHAGGEGGLRPLFFTPFTEDPSRTLYCLPGAKLARQEAPGGRWNLSLRLEEVVKSDV
;
A
#
# COMPACT_ATOMS: atom_id res chain seq x y z
N MET A 1 48.66 -2.22 24.79
CA MET A 1 49.02 -1.09 23.90
C MET A 1 47.89 -1.01 22.91
N SER A 2 47.13 0.07 22.96
CA SER A 2 46.05 0.33 22.02
C SER A 2 46.60 0.53 20.61
N THR A 3 46.03 -0.11 19.60
CA THR A 3 46.39 0.18 18.20
C THR A 3 45.66 1.43 17.73
N CYS A 4 46.15 2.03 16.65
CA CYS A 4 45.49 3.15 15.97
C CYS A 4 45.11 2.73 14.56
N ARG A 5 44.16 3.42 13.92
CA ARG A 5 43.71 3.05 12.57
C ARG A 5 43.50 4.27 11.68
N PHE A 6 43.87 4.12 10.42
CA PHE A 6 43.72 5.13 9.37
C PHE A 6 42.76 4.61 8.31
N MET A 7 41.77 5.41 7.91
CA MET A 7 40.77 5.06 6.90
C MET A 7 40.87 6.10 5.79
N PHE A 8 41.36 5.69 4.63
CA PHE A 8 41.97 6.62 3.67
C PHE A 8 41.56 6.38 2.21
N SER A 9 40.96 5.22 1.90
CA SER A 9 40.51 4.86 0.56
C SER A 9 39.03 4.50 0.63
N ASN A 10 38.16 5.41 0.19
CA ASN A 10 36.72 5.13 0.12
C ASN A 10 36.45 4.29 -1.14
N LEU A 11 35.87 3.11 -0.98
CA LEU A 11 35.65 2.16 -2.07
C LEU A 11 34.39 2.48 -2.89
N ILE A 12 33.55 3.41 -2.40
CA ILE A 12 32.38 3.87 -3.13
C ILE A 12 32.87 4.64 -4.38
N PRO A 13 32.52 4.19 -5.61
CA PRO A 13 33.14 4.70 -6.83
C PRO A 13 32.72 6.12 -7.21
N GLY A 14 31.58 6.59 -6.68
CA GLY A 14 31.11 7.97 -6.85
C GLY A 14 29.68 8.16 -6.33
N PRO A 15 29.16 9.40 -6.36
CA PRO A 15 27.84 9.73 -5.80
C PRO A 15 26.67 8.91 -6.37
N GLN A 16 26.77 8.47 -7.61
CA GLN A 16 25.76 7.63 -8.29
C GLN A 16 25.64 6.22 -7.69
N ALA A 17 26.65 5.79 -6.94
CA ALA A 17 26.66 4.50 -6.26
C ALA A 17 25.96 4.54 -4.89
N LEU A 18 25.47 5.71 -4.46
CA LEU A 18 24.73 5.86 -3.22
C LEU A 18 23.22 6.01 -3.46
N GLY A 19 22.45 5.38 -2.59
CA GLY A 19 21.01 5.58 -2.44
C GLY A 19 20.67 6.00 -1.01
N VAL A 20 19.57 6.73 -0.84
CA VAL A 20 19.01 7.04 0.49
C VAL A 20 17.50 6.81 0.45
N SER A 21 16.91 6.43 1.58
CA SER A 21 15.45 6.26 1.73
C SER A 21 14.68 7.55 1.46
N SER A 22 15.24 8.68 1.88
CA SER A 22 14.65 10.00 1.68
C SER A 22 15.74 11.07 1.60
N ALA A 23 15.43 12.15 0.90
CA ALA A 23 16.30 13.31 0.77
C ALA A 23 15.44 14.57 0.86
N ARG A 24 15.89 15.53 1.66
CA ARG A 24 15.25 16.84 1.71
C ARG A 24 15.41 17.54 0.34
N PRO A 25 14.31 17.93 -0.32
CA PRO A 25 14.37 18.60 -1.61
C PRO A 25 15.17 19.89 -1.54
N GLY A 26 15.76 20.28 -2.68
CA GLY A 26 16.44 21.56 -2.80
C GLY A 26 15.45 22.71 -2.73
N MET A 27 15.92 23.88 -2.30
CA MET A 27 15.09 25.06 -2.11
C MET A 27 15.21 26.01 -3.30
N VAL A 28 14.10 26.62 -3.71
CA VAL A 28 14.08 27.69 -4.70
C VAL A 28 13.94 29.02 -3.98
N GLY A 29 14.98 29.85 -4.07
CA GLY A 29 15.01 31.19 -3.49
C GLY A 29 14.13 32.18 -4.24
N SER A 30 13.84 33.31 -3.60
CA SER A 30 13.14 34.41 -4.25
C SER A 30 14.00 35.02 -5.38
N PRO A 31 13.40 35.35 -6.54
CA PRO A 31 14.15 35.98 -7.64
C PRO A 31 14.73 37.33 -7.22
N ALA A 32 16.05 37.50 -7.37
CA ALA A 32 16.73 38.77 -7.21
C ALA A 32 16.62 39.58 -8.51
N ALA A 33 15.93 40.72 -8.46
CA ALA A 33 15.63 41.53 -9.62
C ALA A 33 16.74 42.53 -9.96
N GLU A 34 17.15 42.53 -11.23
CA GLU A 34 17.87 43.58 -11.93
C GLU A 34 16.97 44.08 -13.07
N ALA A 35 15.82 44.66 -12.70
CA ALA A 35 14.75 45.04 -13.62
C ALA A 35 14.29 46.48 -13.37
N LEU A 36 13.88 47.17 -14.45
CA LEU A 36 13.28 48.50 -14.42
C LEU A 36 11.75 48.47 -14.46
N GLY A 37 11.18 47.37 -14.97
CA GLY A 37 9.73 47.15 -15.07
C GLY A 37 9.05 46.99 -13.71
N SER A 38 7.75 47.27 -13.68
CA SER A 38 6.94 47.17 -12.46
C SER A 38 6.46 45.75 -12.15
N ALA A 39 6.54 44.80 -13.09
CA ALA A 39 6.12 43.43 -12.87
C ALA A 39 7.08 42.67 -11.94
N THR A 40 6.51 41.82 -11.08
CA THR A 40 7.28 41.01 -10.13
C THR A 40 7.40 39.57 -10.61
N CYS A 41 8.63 39.06 -10.73
CA CYS A 41 8.89 37.63 -10.92
C CYS A 41 8.81 36.90 -9.59
N LEU A 42 8.09 35.78 -9.55
CA LEU A 42 8.06 34.86 -8.42
C LEU A 42 8.54 33.49 -8.88
N ALA A 43 9.47 32.89 -8.13
CA ALA A 43 9.90 31.52 -8.35
C ALA A 43 9.19 30.56 -7.38
N ALA A 44 8.95 29.34 -7.83
CA ALA A 44 8.34 28.28 -7.04
C ALA A 44 8.87 26.91 -7.49
N GLY A 45 8.55 25.88 -6.70
CA GLY A 45 8.98 24.52 -6.93
C GLY A 45 10.08 24.09 -5.97
N GLU A 46 10.54 22.86 -6.15
CA GLU A 46 11.59 22.24 -5.36
C GLU A 46 12.74 21.89 -6.29
N HIS A 47 13.95 22.30 -5.92
CA HIS A 47 15.10 22.06 -6.78
C HIS A 47 15.56 20.61 -6.66
N THR A 48 15.46 19.85 -7.76
CA THR A 48 15.81 18.43 -7.81
C THR A 48 17.28 18.20 -8.16
N GLY A 49 17.99 19.22 -8.61
CA GLY A 49 19.42 19.16 -8.89
C GLY A 49 20.24 19.06 -7.61
N SER A 50 21.39 18.41 -7.70
CA SER A 50 22.24 18.10 -6.55
C SER A 50 23.26 19.17 -6.18
N LEU A 51 23.51 20.11 -7.09
CA LEU A 51 24.42 21.23 -6.88
C LEU A 51 23.62 22.52 -6.86
N ASP A 52 24.03 23.49 -6.04
CA ASP A 52 23.48 24.83 -6.12
C ASP A 52 23.58 25.37 -7.56
N GLN A 53 22.46 25.87 -8.07
CA GLN A 53 22.36 26.50 -9.38
C GLN A 53 21.84 27.92 -9.24
N VAL A 54 22.33 28.80 -10.11
CA VAL A 54 21.71 30.10 -10.33
C VAL A 54 21.01 30.04 -11.68
N LEU A 55 19.69 30.15 -11.68
CA LEU A 55 18.91 30.31 -12.90
C LEU A 55 18.76 31.79 -13.20
N VAL A 56 18.99 32.15 -14.46
CA VAL A 56 18.86 33.52 -14.95
C VAL A 56 17.68 33.55 -15.89
N VAL A 57 16.74 34.46 -15.62
CA VAL A 57 15.59 34.76 -16.48
C VAL A 57 15.74 36.19 -16.99
N GLU A 58 15.51 36.43 -18.28
CA GLU A 58 15.66 37.74 -18.90
C GLU A 58 14.57 37.98 -19.95
N ILE A 59 13.94 39.16 -19.94
CA ILE A 59 12.95 39.55 -20.98
C ILE A 59 13.65 39.73 -22.32
N ASP A 60 13.28 38.92 -23.32
CA ASP A 60 13.93 38.91 -24.64
C ASP A 60 13.11 39.60 -25.75
N SER A 61 11.78 39.68 -25.61
CA SER A 61 10.91 40.37 -26.55
C SER A 61 9.71 41.03 -25.89
N LEU A 62 9.35 42.22 -26.39
CA LEU A 62 8.11 42.95 -26.09
C LEU A 62 7.22 43.09 -27.34
N GLY A 63 7.45 42.26 -28.36
CA GLY A 63 6.85 42.45 -29.69
C GLY A 63 5.32 42.39 -29.72
N ALA A 64 4.70 41.68 -28.76
CA ALA A 64 3.25 41.58 -28.63
C ALA A 64 2.66 42.50 -27.54
N GLY A 65 3.51 43.20 -26.77
CA GLY A 65 3.13 44.05 -25.63
C GLY A 65 4.18 43.98 -24.52
N ASP A 66 4.13 44.94 -23.60
CA ASP A 66 5.01 45.06 -22.43
C ASP A 66 4.38 44.56 -21.13
N GLU A 67 3.17 43.99 -21.21
CA GLU A 67 2.39 43.43 -20.10
C GLU A 67 2.62 41.92 -19.94
N VAL A 68 2.37 41.39 -18.73
CA VAL A 68 2.34 39.95 -18.42
C VAL A 68 1.32 39.24 -19.30
N GLY A 69 1.76 38.19 -19.99
CA GLY A 69 0.98 37.47 -20.99
C GLY A 69 1.30 37.86 -22.43
N LEU A 70 1.95 39.01 -22.64
CA LEU A 70 2.32 39.52 -23.97
C LEU A 70 3.84 39.58 -24.19
N ALA A 71 4.61 39.93 -23.17
CA ALA A 71 6.07 39.87 -23.22
C ALA A 71 6.58 38.41 -23.21
N THR A 72 7.75 38.18 -23.79
CA THR A 72 8.46 36.89 -23.71
C THR A 72 9.80 37.02 -22.99
N PHE A 73 10.26 35.91 -22.43
CA PHE A 73 11.54 35.79 -21.75
C PHE A 73 12.36 34.61 -22.26
N ARG A 74 13.65 34.65 -21.94
CA ARG A 74 14.62 33.56 -22.11
C ARG A 74 15.23 33.20 -20.75
N TRP A 75 15.74 31.98 -20.62
CA TRP A 75 16.37 31.56 -19.38
C TRP A 75 17.54 30.59 -19.58
N LYS A 76 18.43 30.53 -18.59
CA LYS A 76 19.59 29.63 -18.54
C LYS A 76 19.96 29.24 -17.11
N ARG A 77 20.67 28.13 -16.95
CA ARG A 77 21.56 27.93 -15.79
C ARG A 77 22.86 28.70 -16.01
N GLU A 78 23.30 29.46 -15.01
CA GLU A 78 24.52 30.26 -15.11
C GLU A 78 25.76 29.36 -15.35
N SER A 79 25.75 28.15 -14.79
CA SER A 79 26.77 27.11 -14.99
C SER A 79 26.89 26.61 -16.43
N ALA A 80 25.79 26.60 -17.19
CA ALA A 80 25.77 26.13 -18.58
C ALA A 80 26.32 27.17 -19.56
N GLY A 81 26.33 28.45 -19.19
CA GLY A 81 26.81 29.58 -20.01
C GLY A 81 25.90 29.95 -21.20
N ALA A 82 25.18 28.99 -21.80
CA ALA A 82 24.27 29.18 -22.93
C ALA A 82 22.79 29.31 -22.50
N TRP A 83 21.96 29.97 -23.33
CA TRP A 83 20.51 30.04 -23.16
C TRP A 83 19.84 28.71 -23.46
N GLU A 84 18.99 28.24 -22.54
CA GLU A 84 18.33 26.93 -22.64
C GLU A 84 16.95 27.03 -23.30
N ALA A 85 16.25 28.16 -23.09
CA ALA A 85 15.05 28.50 -23.83
C ALA A 85 14.97 30.01 -24.11
N SER A 86 14.23 30.39 -25.14
CA SER A 86 13.95 31.78 -25.55
C SER A 86 12.54 31.89 -26.12
N GLY A 87 11.95 33.09 -26.08
CA GLY A 87 10.59 33.34 -26.57
C GLY A 87 9.51 32.71 -25.70
N VAL A 88 9.80 32.41 -24.44
CA VAL A 88 8.85 31.81 -23.49
C VAL A 88 7.86 32.90 -23.04
N PRO A 89 6.53 32.71 -23.18
CA PRO A 89 5.58 33.75 -22.79
C PRO A 89 5.58 33.96 -21.28
N THR A 90 5.53 35.22 -20.86
CA THR A 90 5.24 35.58 -19.46
C THR A 90 3.81 35.12 -19.11
N SER A 91 3.60 34.66 -17.86
CA SER A 91 2.33 34.04 -17.45
C SER A 91 2.00 34.34 -15.99
N LEU A 92 0.71 34.46 -15.70
CA LEU A 92 0.17 34.49 -14.33
C LEU A 92 0.25 33.12 -13.64
N GLY A 93 0.30 32.04 -14.42
CA GLY A 93 0.53 30.67 -13.97
C GLY A 93 2.01 30.32 -13.90
N LEU A 94 2.34 29.19 -13.26
CA LEU A 94 3.71 28.68 -13.21
C LEU A 94 4.17 28.19 -14.58
N THR A 95 5.32 28.69 -15.01
CA THR A 95 6.04 28.25 -16.20
C THR A 95 7.27 27.45 -15.73
N PRO A 96 7.37 26.16 -16.06
CA PRO A 96 8.52 25.36 -15.67
C PRO A 96 9.79 25.81 -16.40
N LEU A 97 10.91 25.82 -15.67
CA LEU A 97 12.26 26.04 -16.20
C LEU A 97 13.00 24.69 -16.25
N ALA A 98 13.91 24.44 -15.31
CA ALA A 98 14.65 23.19 -15.15
C ALA A 98 14.71 22.74 -13.68
N ASP A 99 14.97 21.45 -13.48
CA ASP A 99 15.27 20.86 -12.17
C ASP A 99 14.23 21.19 -11.09
N GLY A 100 12.95 21.18 -11.48
CA GLY A 100 11.81 21.47 -10.60
C GLY A 100 11.55 22.97 -10.32
N VAL A 101 12.40 23.87 -10.83
CA VAL A 101 12.22 25.32 -10.70
C VAL A 101 11.19 25.82 -11.71
N SER A 102 10.24 26.63 -11.25
CA SER A 102 9.24 27.31 -12.08
C SER A 102 9.17 28.79 -11.74
N VAL A 103 8.72 29.61 -12.68
CA VAL A 103 8.48 31.05 -12.47
C VAL A 103 7.07 31.45 -12.86
N LYS A 104 6.52 32.46 -12.20
CA LYS A 104 5.31 33.16 -12.62
C LYS A 104 5.50 34.66 -12.45
N TRP A 105 4.61 35.43 -13.06
CA TRP A 105 4.69 36.88 -13.10
C TRP A 105 3.47 37.51 -12.46
N VAL A 106 3.68 38.56 -11.69
CA VAL A 106 2.62 39.38 -11.10
C VAL A 106 2.64 40.76 -11.75
N PRO A 107 1.52 41.18 -12.39
CA PRO A 107 1.35 42.52 -12.95
C PRO A 107 1.64 43.62 -11.92
N GLY A 108 2.21 44.72 -12.39
CA GLY A 108 2.56 45.89 -11.58
C GLY A 108 1.99 47.19 -12.17
N PRO A 109 1.97 48.29 -11.41
CA PRO A 109 1.48 49.56 -11.92
C PRO A 109 2.46 50.20 -12.91
N GLY A 110 1.98 50.59 -14.09
CA GLY A 110 2.77 51.27 -15.11
C GLY A 110 3.33 50.28 -16.13
N GLN A 111 4.47 50.60 -16.76
CA GLN A 111 5.13 49.68 -17.69
C GLN A 111 5.64 48.46 -16.92
N GLU A 112 5.18 47.28 -17.33
CA GLU A 112 5.44 46.02 -16.62
C GLU A 112 6.82 45.44 -16.95
N PHE A 113 7.26 45.51 -18.21
CA PHE A 113 8.56 45.01 -18.64
C PHE A 113 9.34 45.97 -19.54
N TYR A 114 10.66 45.98 -19.37
CA TYR A 114 11.63 46.47 -20.35
C TYR A 114 12.43 45.30 -20.92
N LYS A 115 12.80 45.38 -22.20
CA LYS A 115 13.67 44.38 -22.81
C LYS A 115 15.02 44.37 -22.10
N GLY A 116 15.45 43.20 -21.64
CA GLY A 116 16.67 43.02 -20.85
C GLY A 116 16.45 43.06 -19.33
N ASP A 117 15.23 43.30 -18.84
CA ASP A 117 14.91 43.09 -17.42
C ASP A 117 15.26 41.65 -17.01
N ARG A 118 15.99 41.51 -15.90
CA ARG A 118 16.63 40.24 -15.52
C ARG A 118 16.34 39.88 -14.07
N TRP A 119 16.20 38.58 -13.81
CA TRP A 119 16.12 38.01 -12.47
C TRP A 119 17.09 36.84 -12.32
N SER A 120 17.76 36.79 -11.17
CA SER A 120 18.61 35.67 -10.77
C SER A 120 17.94 34.89 -9.64
N ILE A 121 17.78 33.59 -9.81
CA ILE A 121 17.09 32.70 -8.89
C ILE A 121 18.11 31.70 -8.36
N LEU A 122 18.40 31.76 -7.05
CA LEU A 122 19.24 30.76 -6.41
C LEU A 122 18.40 29.52 -6.10
N ALA A 123 18.76 28.40 -6.71
CA ALA A 123 18.20 27.09 -6.42
C ALA A 123 19.27 26.29 -5.66
N THR A 124 19.06 26.02 -4.38
CA THR A 124 20.03 25.25 -3.57
C THR A 124 19.88 23.76 -3.87
N GLY A 125 21.00 23.04 -3.89
CA GLY A 125 21.03 21.61 -4.18
C GLY A 125 20.16 20.78 -3.24
N CYS A 126 19.62 19.68 -3.76
CA CYS A 126 18.97 18.65 -2.97
C CYS A 126 19.96 18.05 -1.96
N GLN A 127 19.53 17.91 -0.70
CA GLN A 127 20.34 17.36 0.38
C GLN A 127 20.27 15.83 0.40
N GLY A 128 20.56 15.22 -0.76
CA GLY A 128 20.46 13.79 -1.05
C GLY A 128 21.80 13.04 -1.05
N PRO A 129 21.89 11.87 -1.73
CA PRO A 129 23.06 10.98 -1.67
C PRO A 129 24.40 11.65 -2.03
N GLN A 130 24.37 12.67 -2.90
CA GLN A 130 25.60 13.33 -3.35
C GLN A 130 26.30 14.10 -2.24
N ALA A 131 25.54 14.64 -1.28
CA ALA A 131 26.08 15.30 -0.09
C ALA A 131 26.92 14.35 0.77
N LEU A 132 26.69 13.03 0.70
CA LEU A 132 27.47 12.05 1.46
C LEU A 132 28.85 11.74 0.85
N MET A 133 29.19 12.33 -0.32
CA MET A 133 30.42 12.04 -1.05
C MET A 133 31.19 13.26 -1.57
N ASP A 134 30.64 14.47 -1.43
CA ASP A 134 31.33 15.70 -1.86
C ASP A 134 32.53 16.07 -0.96
N ARG A 135 32.64 15.41 0.20
CA ARG A 135 33.72 15.59 1.21
C ARG A 135 33.68 16.97 1.86
N ASP A 136 32.57 17.69 1.72
CA ASP A 136 32.31 18.94 2.38
C ASP A 136 31.50 18.66 3.66
N ARG A 137 32.08 18.98 4.83
CA ARG A 137 31.41 18.73 6.11
C ARG A 137 30.19 19.64 6.35
N ASP A 138 30.07 20.71 5.57
CA ASP A 138 28.98 21.69 5.67
C ASP A 138 27.80 21.33 4.76
N THR A 139 28.06 20.52 3.73
CA THR A 139 27.01 19.92 2.90
C THR A 139 26.61 18.58 3.51
N ALA A 140 25.34 18.43 3.87
CA ALA A 140 24.87 17.25 4.58
C ALA A 140 23.63 16.67 3.92
N TRP A 141 23.59 15.34 3.86
CA TRP A 141 22.34 14.63 3.65
C TRP A 141 21.38 14.98 4.78
N ARG A 142 20.12 15.22 4.44
CA ARG A 142 19.03 15.38 5.39
C ARG A 142 17.86 14.51 4.95
N SER A 143 17.35 13.70 5.86
CA SER A 143 16.14 12.92 5.63
C SER A 143 14.88 13.81 5.72
N LEU A 144 13.74 13.25 5.31
CA LEU A 144 12.42 13.87 5.49
C LEU A 144 11.85 13.66 6.90
N GLU A 145 12.24 12.57 7.55
CA GLU A 145 11.80 12.18 8.89
C GLU A 145 12.90 11.36 9.60
N THR A 146 12.67 10.99 10.85
CA THR A 146 13.69 10.33 11.67
C THR A 146 13.58 8.80 11.71
N ALA A 147 12.43 8.26 11.32
CA ALA A 147 12.14 6.84 11.47
C ALA A 147 12.46 6.05 10.20
N ALA A 148 12.93 4.81 10.36
CA ALA A 148 13.12 3.84 9.27
C ALA A 148 13.88 4.38 8.04
N GLN A 149 15.01 5.06 8.27
CA GLN A 149 15.85 5.60 7.20
C GLN A 149 16.95 4.62 6.80
N PHE A 150 17.43 4.71 5.56
CA PHE A 150 18.59 3.93 5.12
C PHE A 150 19.51 4.71 4.18
N ILE A 151 20.79 4.33 4.18
CA ILE A 151 21.80 4.72 3.20
C ILE A 151 22.32 3.44 2.55
N GLU A 152 22.31 3.36 1.23
CA GLU A 152 22.80 2.22 0.45
C GLU A 152 24.04 2.60 -0.35
N ALA A 153 24.93 1.63 -0.56
CA ALA A 153 26.07 1.75 -1.44
C ALA A 153 26.26 0.50 -2.33
N ASP A 154 26.46 0.71 -3.63
CA ASP A 154 26.92 -0.33 -4.57
C ASP A 154 28.41 -0.11 -4.92
N LEU A 155 29.28 -1.01 -4.45
CA LEU A 155 30.71 -0.94 -4.74
C LEU A 155 31.06 -1.40 -6.17
N GLY A 156 30.07 -1.75 -6.99
CA GLY A 156 30.19 -2.23 -8.38
C GLY A 156 30.62 -3.70 -8.49
N GLN A 157 31.41 -4.17 -7.54
CA GLN A 157 31.83 -5.56 -7.37
C GLN A 157 32.03 -5.87 -5.88
N ALA A 158 32.12 -7.15 -5.50
CA ALA A 158 32.42 -7.52 -4.13
C ALA A 158 33.83 -7.04 -3.76
N GLN A 159 33.95 -6.28 -2.68
CA GLN A 159 35.22 -5.74 -2.19
C GLN A 159 35.29 -5.86 -0.67
N THR A 160 36.50 -6.06 -0.13
CA THR A 160 36.71 -6.13 1.32
C THR A 160 36.62 -4.73 1.93
N VAL A 161 35.55 -4.48 2.67
CA VAL A 161 35.37 -3.28 3.48
C VAL A 161 35.98 -3.52 4.85
N ARG A 162 36.90 -2.63 5.26
CA ARG A 162 37.62 -2.71 6.54
C ARG A 162 37.13 -1.68 7.57
N ALA A 163 36.41 -0.66 7.13
CA ALA A 163 35.81 0.32 8.02
C ALA A 163 34.57 0.98 7.39
N LEU A 164 33.64 1.36 8.27
CA LEU A 164 32.50 2.22 7.99
C LEU A 164 32.62 3.49 8.82
N VAL A 165 32.36 4.64 8.20
CA VAL A 165 32.15 5.91 8.92
C VAL A 165 30.91 6.62 8.37
N LEU A 166 29.97 6.97 9.23
CA LEU A 166 28.96 7.98 8.95
C LEU A 166 29.32 9.25 9.73
N ALA A 167 29.76 10.28 9.02
CA ALA A 167 30.34 11.46 9.63
C ALA A 167 29.30 12.52 10.02
N ASP A 168 29.55 13.20 11.15
CA ASP A 168 28.80 14.37 11.63
C ASP A 168 27.30 14.17 11.72
N HIS A 169 26.92 12.98 12.19
CA HIS A 169 25.52 12.67 12.33
C HIS A 169 24.90 13.40 13.52
N ASN A 170 23.58 13.55 13.49
CA ASN A 170 22.80 14.08 14.61
C ASN A 170 22.06 12.98 15.40
N LEU A 171 22.39 11.70 15.20
CA LEU A 171 21.78 10.58 15.93
C LEU A 171 21.88 10.78 17.45
N SER A 172 20.77 10.50 18.14
CA SER A 172 20.68 10.51 19.60
C SER A 172 21.30 9.25 20.23
N ASP A 173 21.47 9.25 21.55
CA ASP A 173 21.92 8.07 22.30
C ASP A 173 20.91 6.90 22.25
N SER A 174 19.66 7.17 21.86
CA SER A 174 18.62 6.15 21.68
C SER A 174 18.46 5.66 20.23
N ALA A 175 19.23 6.23 19.30
CA ALA A 175 19.20 5.82 17.91
C ALA A 175 19.64 4.36 17.76
N THR A 176 19.04 3.65 16.81
CA THR A 176 19.50 2.34 16.37
C THR A 176 20.17 2.46 15.00
N ALA A 177 21.25 1.71 14.82
CA ALA A 177 21.95 1.62 13.54
C ALA A 177 22.30 0.16 13.26
N THR A 178 21.93 -0.34 12.09
CA THR A 178 22.24 -1.71 11.65
C THR A 178 22.91 -1.68 10.29
N LEU A 179 24.10 -2.25 10.21
CA LEU A 179 24.81 -2.44 8.95
C LEU A 179 24.45 -3.79 8.36
N LYS A 180 24.09 -3.80 7.08
CA LYS A 180 23.78 -4.99 6.30
C LYS A 180 24.62 -5.01 5.03
N ALA A 181 24.95 -6.19 4.53
CA ALA A 181 25.66 -6.35 3.27
C ALA A 181 25.22 -7.60 2.50
N ARG A 182 25.42 -7.58 1.18
CA ARG A 182 25.15 -8.73 0.29
C ARG A 182 25.88 -8.63 -1.06
N ASP A 183 26.02 -9.76 -1.73
CA ASP A 183 26.82 -9.84 -2.98
C ASP A 183 26.03 -9.55 -4.25
N ALA A 184 24.71 -9.77 -4.24
CA ALA A 184 23.88 -9.50 -5.40
C ALA A 184 22.46 -9.04 -5.02
N LEU A 185 22.00 -7.96 -5.65
CA LEU A 185 20.61 -7.52 -5.67
C LEU A 185 19.99 -7.95 -7.01
N HIS A 186 19.46 -9.17 -7.10
CA HIS A 186 18.76 -9.60 -8.32
C HIS A 186 17.42 -8.88 -8.40
N GLN A 187 17.32 -7.92 -9.32
CA GLN A 187 16.06 -7.24 -9.59
C GLN A 187 15.06 -8.25 -10.18
N PRO A 188 13.81 -8.25 -9.70
CA PRO A 188 12.78 -9.04 -10.35
C PRO A 188 12.57 -8.52 -11.78
N VAL A 189 12.24 -9.42 -12.70
CA VAL A 189 11.83 -9.03 -14.06
C VAL A 189 10.44 -8.39 -14.06
N TRP A 190 9.67 -8.66 -13.01
CA TRP A 190 8.36 -8.09 -12.78
C TRP A 190 8.02 -8.13 -11.30
N SER A 191 7.45 -7.05 -10.78
CA SER A 191 6.96 -7.01 -9.42
C SER A 191 5.68 -6.20 -9.28
N TYR A 192 4.89 -6.54 -8.28
CA TYR A 192 3.75 -5.77 -7.82
C TYR A 192 3.92 -5.46 -6.34
N ASP A 193 3.66 -4.22 -5.97
CA ASP A 193 3.61 -3.75 -4.59
C ASP A 193 2.28 -3.02 -4.35
N PRO A 194 1.39 -3.53 -3.48
CA PRO A 194 0.06 -2.95 -3.22
C PRO A 194 0.06 -1.59 -2.49
N GLY A 195 1.20 -0.97 -2.18
CA GLY A 195 1.32 0.30 -1.44
C GLY A 195 0.26 1.36 -1.81
N GLU A 196 -0.19 2.15 -0.82
CA GLU A 196 -1.29 3.14 -0.87
C GLU A 196 -2.50 2.82 -1.80
N GLY A 197 -2.78 1.54 -2.08
CA GLY A 197 -3.97 1.09 -2.81
C GLY A 197 -3.89 1.09 -4.34
N GLY A 198 -2.68 1.05 -4.93
CA GLY A 198 -2.50 0.94 -6.39
C GLY A 198 -2.60 -0.50 -6.92
N LEU A 199 -3.17 -0.67 -8.13
CA LEU A 199 -3.08 -1.91 -8.94
C LEU A 199 -2.14 -1.73 -10.15
N THR A 200 -1.01 -1.06 -9.92
CA THR A 200 0.02 -0.87 -10.95
C THR A 200 1.23 -1.73 -10.60
N ASP A 201 1.69 -2.51 -11.57
CA ASP A 201 2.95 -3.24 -11.43
C ASP A 201 4.17 -2.33 -11.68
N SER A 202 5.37 -2.89 -11.53
CA SER A 202 6.64 -2.21 -11.79
C SER A 202 6.83 -1.75 -13.24
N LEU A 203 5.99 -2.23 -14.17
CA LEU A 203 5.98 -1.84 -15.58
C LEU A 203 4.87 -0.81 -15.89
N GLY A 204 4.13 -0.35 -14.88
CA GLY A 204 3.03 0.59 -15.00
C GLY A 204 1.75 -0.01 -15.63
N GLN A 205 1.63 -1.34 -15.72
CA GLN A 205 0.44 -1.99 -16.26
C GLN A 205 -0.64 -2.10 -15.19
N ALA A 206 -1.88 -1.81 -15.59
CA ALA A 206 -3.05 -2.02 -14.74
C ALA A 206 -3.35 -3.52 -14.62
N LEU A 207 -3.50 -3.99 -13.39
CA LEU A 207 -3.85 -5.37 -13.10
C LEU A 207 -5.35 -5.61 -13.28
N SER A 208 -5.73 -6.83 -13.66
CA SER A 208 -7.14 -7.19 -13.78
C SER A 208 -7.70 -7.56 -12.41
N ASN A 209 -8.70 -6.80 -11.96
CA ASN A 209 -9.49 -7.16 -10.80
C ASN A 209 -10.70 -7.98 -11.24
N GLY A 210 -10.70 -9.27 -10.91
CA GLY A 210 -11.75 -10.23 -11.27
C GLY A 210 -12.97 -10.19 -10.36
N ARG A 211 -13.12 -9.19 -9.49
CA ARG A 211 -14.24 -9.13 -8.56
C ARG A 211 -15.55 -8.75 -9.26
N ALA A 212 -16.42 -9.75 -9.44
CA ALA A 212 -17.73 -9.59 -10.06
C ALA A 212 -18.81 -8.96 -9.14
N THR A 213 -18.61 -8.94 -7.82
CA THR A 213 -19.62 -8.48 -6.85
C THR A 213 -19.09 -7.40 -5.89
N PRO A 214 -19.93 -6.45 -5.41
CA PRO A 214 -19.54 -5.51 -4.36
C PRO A 214 -19.28 -6.21 -3.02
N ARG A 215 -18.45 -5.62 -2.14
CA ARG A 215 -18.27 -6.11 -0.76
C ARG A 215 -17.98 -5.00 0.24
N THR A 216 -18.13 -5.35 1.52
CA THR A 216 -17.57 -4.55 2.61
C THR A 216 -16.23 -5.14 3.07
N TYR A 217 -15.37 -4.30 3.64
CA TYR A 217 -14.04 -4.69 4.12
C TYR A 217 -13.63 -3.73 5.25
N ILE A 218 -12.67 -4.12 6.10
CA ILE A 218 -12.25 -3.29 7.23
C ILE A 218 -10.82 -2.81 7.01
N ASP A 219 -10.66 -1.51 6.87
CA ASP A 219 -9.35 -0.89 6.68
C ASP A 219 -9.16 0.28 7.63
N GLY A 220 -7.99 0.35 8.26
CA GLY A 220 -7.72 1.31 9.35
C GLY A 220 -8.73 1.23 10.50
N GLY A 221 -9.34 0.06 10.74
CA GLY A 221 -10.37 -0.14 11.77
C GLY A 221 -11.75 0.40 11.44
N THR A 222 -11.99 0.81 10.18
CA THR A 222 -13.28 1.34 9.73
C THR A 222 -13.89 0.43 8.65
N LEU A 223 -15.21 0.20 8.71
CA LEU A 223 -15.92 -0.50 7.64
C LEU A 223 -15.94 0.36 6.37
N LYS A 224 -15.49 -0.20 5.26
CA LYS A 224 -15.53 0.40 3.93
C LYS A 224 -16.41 -0.43 3.01
N TYR A 225 -16.95 0.22 1.98
CA TYR A 225 -17.70 -0.40 0.90
C TYR A 225 -16.89 -0.28 -0.39
N ALA A 226 -16.85 -1.35 -1.17
CA ALA A 226 -16.24 -1.36 -2.50
C ALA A 226 -17.22 -1.93 -3.53
N ALA A 227 -17.41 -1.21 -4.63
CA ALA A 227 -18.26 -1.62 -5.75
C ALA A 227 -17.64 -2.79 -6.53
N ALA A 228 -18.40 -3.51 -7.37
CA ALA A 228 -17.82 -4.53 -8.24
C ALA A 228 -16.65 -3.96 -9.07
N GLY A 229 -15.56 -4.72 -9.21
CA GLY A 229 -14.33 -4.30 -9.90
C GLY A 229 -13.39 -3.36 -9.12
N GLU A 230 -13.79 -2.79 -7.98
CA GLU A 230 -12.89 -1.97 -7.16
C GLU A 230 -11.94 -2.85 -6.32
N SER A 231 -10.71 -2.44 -6.04
CA SER A 231 -9.82 -3.22 -5.17
C SER A 231 -10.12 -2.95 -3.70
N CYS A 232 -9.87 -3.94 -2.84
CA CYS A 232 -9.97 -3.76 -1.38
C CYS A 232 -8.60 -3.97 -0.77
N PHE A 233 -8.12 -3.00 -0.01
CA PHE A 233 -6.85 -3.08 0.70
C PHE A 233 -7.11 -3.06 2.20
N GLU A 234 -6.51 -4.00 2.93
CA GLU A 234 -6.62 -4.09 4.39
C GLU A 234 -5.23 -4.18 4.99
N GLY A 235 -4.83 -3.13 5.73
CA GLY A 235 -3.48 -3.07 6.29
C GLY A 235 -2.40 -3.05 5.21
N GLY A 236 -2.65 -2.34 4.10
CA GLY A 236 -1.70 -2.20 2.98
C GLY A 236 -1.62 -3.40 2.04
N MET A 237 -2.33 -4.50 2.31
CA MET A 237 -2.36 -5.69 1.46
C MET A 237 -3.68 -5.82 0.70
N LEU A 238 -3.65 -6.38 -0.50
CA LEU A 238 -4.85 -6.70 -1.28
C LEU A 238 -5.65 -7.80 -0.57
N SER A 239 -6.87 -7.48 -0.14
CA SER A 239 -7.76 -8.40 0.55
C SER A 239 -8.62 -9.17 -0.47
N LEU A 240 -8.65 -10.50 -0.35
CA LEU A 240 -9.44 -11.42 -1.17
C LEU A 240 -10.34 -12.29 -0.29
N GLU A 241 -11.62 -12.36 -0.65
CA GLU A 241 -12.64 -13.09 0.10
C GLU A 241 -13.17 -14.34 -0.65
N PRO A 242 -13.70 -15.36 0.06
CA PRO A 242 -14.27 -16.58 -0.51
C PRO A 242 -15.71 -16.41 -0.99
N ALA A 243 -16.13 -17.16 -2.02
CA ALA A 243 -17.53 -17.12 -2.46
C ALA A 243 -18.47 -17.46 -1.28
N VAL A 244 -19.48 -16.64 -1.05
CA VAL A 244 -20.34 -16.72 0.15
C VAL A 244 -21.78 -16.54 -0.26
N THR A 245 -22.65 -17.31 0.39
CA THR A 245 -24.09 -17.06 0.34
C THR A 245 -24.57 -16.60 1.72
N ASN A 246 -24.97 -15.34 1.83
CA ASN A 246 -25.80 -14.89 2.94
C ASN A 246 -27.18 -15.49 2.76
N LEU A 247 -27.46 -16.46 3.61
CA LEU A 247 -28.70 -17.15 3.62
C LEU A 247 -29.82 -16.15 3.99
N LEU A 248 -29.62 -15.20 4.93
CA LEU A 248 -30.71 -14.37 5.47
C LEU A 248 -31.32 -13.46 4.40
N SER A 249 -32.65 -13.36 4.40
CA SER A 249 -33.35 -12.35 3.60
C SER A 249 -33.46 -11.04 4.36
N TYR A 250 -33.47 -9.92 3.62
CA TYR A 250 -33.60 -8.56 4.16
C TYR A 250 -32.59 -8.24 5.27
N SER A 251 -31.29 -8.49 5.03
CA SER A 251 -30.22 -8.36 6.02
C SER A 251 -30.02 -6.94 6.59
N GLU A 252 -30.60 -5.93 5.95
CA GLU A 252 -30.55 -4.52 6.37
C GLU A 252 -31.96 -3.94 6.61
N GLY A 253 -33.00 -4.77 6.44
CA GLY A 253 -34.41 -4.41 6.55
C GLY A 253 -35.10 -5.29 7.58
N PHE A 254 -34.72 -5.11 8.83
CA PHE A 254 -35.25 -5.75 10.03
C PHE A 254 -36.74 -5.45 10.30
N ASP A 255 -37.36 -4.49 9.61
CA ASP A 255 -38.80 -4.18 9.67
C ASP A 255 -39.63 -4.94 8.61
N GLU A 256 -38.99 -5.75 7.78
CA GLU A 256 -39.64 -6.56 6.76
C GLU A 256 -40.26 -7.83 7.36
N ALA A 257 -41.33 -8.34 6.75
CA ALA A 257 -42.11 -9.48 7.28
C ALA A 257 -41.33 -10.79 7.44
N ALA A 258 -40.13 -10.91 6.86
CA ALA A 258 -39.24 -12.04 7.10
C ALA A 258 -38.69 -12.05 8.53
N TRP A 259 -38.58 -10.89 9.17
CA TRP A 259 -38.16 -10.73 10.54
C TRP A 259 -39.38 -10.69 11.46
N VAL A 260 -39.39 -11.57 12.46
CA VAL A 260 -40.47 -11.67 13.45
C VAL A 260 -39.99 -11.04 14.75
N ALA A 261 -40.69 -9.97 15.16
CA ALA A 261 -40.48 -9.31 16.43
C ALA A 261 -41.37 -9.94 17.51
N VAL A 262 -40.80 -10.21 18.69
CA VAL A 262 -41.51 -10.71 19.87
C VAL A 262 -41.19 -9.80 21.03
N ARG A 263 -42.22 -9.15 21.56
CA ARG A 263 -42.11 -8.16 22.65
C ARG A 263 -41.09 -7.06 22.33
N SER A 264 -41.01 -6.70 21.06
CA SER A 264 -40.04 -5.74 20.54
C SER A 264 -40.64 -5.11 19.29
N ALA A 265 -40.04 -4.01 18.84
CA ALA A 265 -40.36 -3.42 17.55
C ALA A 265 -39.09 -2.97 16.83
N VAL A 266 -39.20 -2.81 15.51
CA VAL A 266 -38.15 -2.22 14.69
C VAL A 266 -38.63 -0.87 14.19
N SER A 267 -37.79 0.15 14.36
CA SER A 267 -38.02 1.49 13.83
C SER A 267 -36.86 1.92 12.93
N ALA A 268 -37.12 2.83 11.99
CA ALA A 268 -36.06 3.51 11.28
C ALA A 268 -35.16 4.27 12.28
N GLY A 269 -33.84 4.08 12.20
CA GLY A 269 -32.88 4.77 13.07
C GLY A 269 -32.48 6.13 12.51
N ALA A 270 -32.14 7.07 13.40
CA ALA A 270 -31.55 8.37 13.02
C ALA A 270 -30.02 8.31 12.81
N THR A 271 -29.40 7.16 13.08
CA THR A 271 -27.94 6.95 13.00
C THR A 271 -27.55 6.36 11.64
N ALA A 272 -26.46 6.85 11.06
CA ALA A 272 -25.89 6.25 9.85
C ALA A 272 -25.43 4.81 10.11
N ALA A 273 -25.73 3.91 9.17
CA ALA A 273 -25.19 2.56 9.09
C ALA A 273 -23.65 2.58 9.05
N PRO A 274 -22.97 1.50 9.45
CA PRO A 274 -21.51 1.46 9.49
C PRO A 274 -20.86 1.59 8.11
N ASP A 275 -21.57 1.28 7.01
CA ASP A 275 -21.10 1.47 5.63
C ASP A 275 -21.23 2.93 5.13
N GLY A 276 -21.89 3.80 5.91
CA GLY A 276 -22.15 5.20 5.56
C GLY A 276 -23.18 5.40 4.44
N GLN A 277 -23.81 4.34 3.90
CA GLN A 277 -24.65 4.41 2.70
C GLN A 277 -26.16 4.59 3.01
N GLY A 278 -26.55 4.67 4.28
CA GLY A 278 -27.96 4.83 4.67
C GLY A 278 -28.16 4.80 6.18
N PRO A 279 -29.42 4.89 6.66
CA PRO A 279 -29.72 4.75 8.08
C PRO A 279 -29.61 3.29 8.52
N ALA A 280 -29.16 3.07 9.75
CA ALA A 280 -29.36 1.81 10.45
C ALA A 280 -30.79 1.71 11.00
N GLN A 281 -31.21 0.51 11.39
CA GLN A 281 -32.48 0.32 12.07
C GLN A 281 -32.27 0.16 13.57
N LYS A 282 -33.30 0.48 14.36
CA LYS A 282 -33.27 0.37 15.81
C LYS A 282 -34.20 -0.75 16.24
N LEU A 283 -33.66 -1.72 16.98
CA LEU A 283 -34.46 -2.70 17.71
C LEU A 283 -34.79 -2.10 19.08
N VAL A 284 -36.08 -1.98 19.38
CA VAL A 284 -36.57 -1.38 20.63
C VAL A 284 -37.33 -2.40 21.46
N ALA A 285 -37.14 -2.34 22.77
CA ALA A 285 -37.93 -3.09 23.73
C ALA A 285 -39.34 -2.50 23.82
N ASP A 286 -40.34 -3.36 24.07
CA ASP A 286 -41.63 -2.91 24.60
C ASP A 286 -41.58 -2.75 26.13
N ASP A 287 -42.72 -2.64 26.79
CA ASP A 287 -42.84 -2.46 28.23
C ASP A 287 -43.07 -3.77 29.01
N SER A 288 -42.88 -4.93 28.37
CA SER A 288 -43.01 -6.24 29.00
C SER A 288 -41.90 -6.48 30.02
N ASP A 289 -42.26 -6.94 31.22
CA ASP A 289 -41.30 -7.27 32.28
C ASP A 289 -40.98 -8.77 32.32
N GLU A 290 -39.79 -9.12 32.83
CA GLU A 290 -39.28 -10.50 32.97
C GLU A 290 -39.40 -11.37 31.70
N ALA A 291 -39.22 -10.75 30.53
CA ALA A 291 -39.49 -11.36 29.24
C ALA A 291 -38.33 -11.18 28.26
N SER A 292 -38.17 -12.12 27.32
CA SER A 292 -37.22 -11.95 26.23
C SER A 292 -37.78 -10.99 25.15
N HIS A 293 -36.93 -10.08 24.69
CA HIS A 293 -37.24 -9.04 23.71
C HIS A 293 -36.43 -9.29 22.44
N ASN A 294 -37.09 -9.86 21.43
CA ASN A 294 -36.39 -10.60 20.38
C ASN A 294 -36.77 -10.14 19.00
N LEU A 295 -35.83 -10.29 18.08
CA LEU A 295 -36.04 -10.22 16.65
C LEU A 295 -35.40 -11.46 16.02
N TYR A 296 -36.14 -12.21 15.22
CA TYR A 296 -35.62 -13.43 14.63
C TYR A 296 -36.05 -13.67 13.19
N GLN A 297 -35.30 -14.52 12.50
CA GLN A 297 -35.65 -15.02 11.16
C GLN A 297 -35.44 -16.53 11.10
N LEU A 298 -36.43 -17.25 10.56
CA LEU A 298 -36.42 -18.71 10.44
C LEU A 298 -35.71 -19.16 9.17
N ARG A 299 -34.74 -20.07 9.30
CA ARG A 299 -33.86 -20.51 8.20
C ARG A 299 -33.60 -22.01 8.31
N ALA A 300 -33.69 -22.72 7.20
CA ALA A 300 -33.37 -24.15 7.17
C ALA A 300 -31.86 -24.36 7.01
N LEU A 301 -31.29 -25.27 7.81
CA LEU A 301 -29.87 -25.65 7.73
C LEU A 301 -29.68 -27.08 7.20
N ALA A 302 -28.54 -27.28 6.53
CA ALA A 302 -28.05 -28.61 6.21
C ALA A 302 -27.57 -29.33 7.49
N ASP A 303 -27.62 -30.66 7.48
CA ASP A 303 -27.18 -31.49 8.59
C ASP A 303 -25.65 -31.49 8.74
N GLY A 304 -25.17 -31.29 9.97
CA GLY A 304 -23.77 -31.47 10.38
C GLY A 304 -22.77 -30.46 9.81
N ALA A 305 -23.23 -29.35 9.24
CA ALA A 305 -22.37 -28.34 8.63
C ALA A 305 -22.03 -27.20 9.61
N ASP A 306 -20.87 -26.58 9.42
CA ASP A 306 -20.48 -25.37 10.16
C ASP A 306 -21.17 -24.14 9.57
N TYR A 307 -21.69 -23.30 10.47
CA TYR A 307 -22.35 -22.04 10.14
C TYR A 307 -21.78 -20.90 10.97
N VAL A 308 -21.81 -19.71 10.39
CA VAL A 308 -21.50 -18.46 11.06
C VAL A 308 -22.69 -17.52 10.91
N CYS A 309 -23.12 -16.97 12.04
CA CYS A 309 -24.11 -15.91 12.07
C CYS A 309 -23.44 -14.63 12.56
N SER A 310 -23.74 -13.48 11.94
CA SER A 310 -23.15 -12.19 12.29
C SER A 310 -24.11 -11.03 12.11
N VAL A 311 -23.92 -9.95 12.85
CA VAL A 311 -24.69 -8.70 12.73
C VAL A 311 -23.82 -7.52 13.15
N PHE A 312 -24.03 -6.36 12.54
CA PHE A 312 -23.44 -5.12 13.01
C PHE A 312 -24.38 -4.47 14.01
N ALA A 313 -23.85 -4.11 15.17
CA ALA A 313 -24.60 -3.48 16.23
C ALA A 313 -23.87 -2.27 16.81
N LYS A 314 -24.65 -1.30 17.27
CA LYS A 314 -24.15 -0.11 17.97
C LYS A 314 -25.05 0.19 19.15
N ALA A 315 -24.45 0.50 20.30
CA ALA A 315 -25.19 0.88 21.49
C ALA A 315 -26.14 2.05 21.20
N GLY A 316 -27.37 1.93 21.70
CA GLY A 316 -28.32 3.03 21.81
C GLY A 316 -28.39 3.44 23.27
N GLU A 317 -29.56 3.29 23.87
CA GLU A 317 -29.73 3.36 25.32
C GLU A 317 -29.35 2.02 25.98
N LEU A 318 -29.40 0.93 25.22
CA LEU A 318 -28.95 -0.39 25.64
C LEU A 318 -27.58 -0.71 25.03
N SER A 319 -26.76 -1.41 25.82
CA SER A 319 -25.37 -1.74 25.46
C SER A 319 -25.12 -3.24 25.33
N TRP A 320 -26.07 -4.12 25.65
CA TRP A 320 -25.88 -5.56 25.55
C TRP A 320 -26.79 -6.16 24.48
N LEU A 321 -26.20 -6.95 23.60
CA LEU A 321 -26.93 -7.78 22.63
C LEU A 321 -26.55 -9.24 22.86
N ARG A 322 -27.57 -10.10 22.88
CA ARG A 322 -27.42 -11.55 22.81
C ARG A 322 -27.71 -11.98 21.37
N LEU A 323 -26.71 -12.56 20.71
CA LEU A 323 -26.84 -13.14 19.38
C LEU A 323 -26.74 -14.66 19.53
N VAL A 324 -27.82 -15.36 19.21
CA VAL A 324 -27.83 -16.83 19.21
C VAL A 324 -28.51 -17.38 17.96
N PHE A 325 -28.26 -18.66 17.71
CA PHE A 325 -28.90 -19.44 16.68
C PHE A 325 -29.37 -20.77 17.28
N LEU A 326 -30.55 -21.26 16.88
CA LEU A 326 -31.02 -22.58 17.30
C LEU A 326 -30.50 -23.64 16.34
N ASP A 327 -29.70 -24.60 16.81
CA ASP A 327 -29.22 -25.70 15.99
C ASP A 327 -30.31 -26.77 15.71
N LYS A 328 -30.00 -27.80 14.92
CA LYS A 328 -30.95 -28.87 14.58
C LYS A 328 -31.22 -29.84 15.75
N GLY A 329 -30.42 -29.78 16.81
CA GLY A 329 -30.68 -30.43 18.10
C GLY A 329 -31.64 -29.64 19.00
N ASN A 330 -32.09 -28.46 18.56
CA ASN A 330 -32.83 -27.48 19.35
C ASN A 330 -32.05 -26.93 20.55
N VAL A 331 -30.73 -26.76 20.41
CA VAL A 331 -29.87 -26.10 21.39
C VAL A 331 -29.47 -24.73 20.86
N GLU A 332 -29.54 -23.72 21.72
CA GLU A 332 -29.06 -22.38 21.37
C GLU A 332 -27.53 -22.34 21.33
N GLN A 333 -26.99 -21.72 20.29
CA GLN A 333 -25.57 -21.58 20.02
C GLN A 333 -25.30 -20.09 19.77
N GLY A 334 -24.45 -19.46 20.58
CA GLY A 334 -24.16 -18.03 20.40
C GLY A 334 -23.43 -17.39 21.57
N GLY A 335 -23.77 -16.16 21.92
CA GLY A 335 -23.22 -15.49 23.08
C GLY A 335 -23.73 -14.06 23.31
N TYR A 336 -23.16 -13.46 24.36
CA TYR A 336 -23.44 -12.10 24.80
C TYR A 336 -22.32 -11.13 24.40
N PHE A 337 -22.69 -9.91 24.05
CA PHE A 337 -21.77 -8.91 23.51
C PHE A 337 -22.02 -7.54 24.15
N ASN A 338 -20.96 -6.92 24.69
CA ASN A 338 -21.01 -5.58 25.25
C ASN A 338 -20.59 -4.54 24.20
N LEU A 339 -21.53 -3.67 23.82
CA LEU A 339 -21.37 -2.60 22.84
C LEU A 339 -20.89 -1.29 23.47
N ALA A 340 -20.81 -1.18 24.80
CA ALA A 340 -20.31 0.01 25.47
C ALA A 340 -18.78 0.15 25.35
N ASP A 341 -18.07 -0.97 25.48
CA ASP A 341 -16.61 -1.04 25.42
C ASP A 341 -16.08 -2.03 24.36
N GLY A 342 -16.94 -2.88 23.79
CA GLY A 342 -16.56 -3.88 22.80
C GLY A 342 -16.03 -5.18 23.41
N SER A 343 -16.34 -5.49 24.67
CA SER A 343 -15.91 -6.76 25.30
C SER A 343 -16.82 -7.94 24.96
N LEU A 344 -16.25 -9.15 24.91
CA LEU A 344 -17.02 -10.39 24.87
C LEU A 344 -17.66 -10.69 26.22
N GLY A 345 -18.92 -11.15 26.20
CA GLY A 345 -19.57 -11.81 27.32
C GLY A 345 -19.44 -13.32 27.24
N SER A 346 -20.34 -14.01 27.92
CA SER A 346 -20.43 -15.46 28.01
C SER A 346 -20.90 -16.08 26.69
N ALA A 347 -20.31 -17.23 26.33
CA ALA A 347 -20.79 -18.05 25.22
C ALA A 347 -22.01 -18.88 25.63
N VAL A 348 -22.92 -19.12 24.68
CA VAL A 348 -24.09 -19.99 24.82
C VAL A 348 -23.86 -21.25 24.00
N GLY A 349 -24.06 -22.41 24.62
CA GLY A 349 -23.81 -23.70 24.00
C GLY A 349 -22.31 -23.96 23.76
N SER A 350 -22.00 -24.53 22.61
CA SER A 350 -20.63 -24.83 22.15
C SER A 350 -20.13 -23.84 21.09
N ALA A 351 -20.82 -22.72 20.92
CA ALA A 351 -20.45 -21.73 19.91
C ALA A 351 -19.10 -21.07 20.24
N THR A 352 -18.33 -20.77 19.20
CA THR A 352 -17.25 -19.80 19.28
C THR A 352 -17.86 -18.42 18.99
N ILE A 353 -17.47 -17.38 19.71
CA ILE A 353 -18.00 -16.01 19.53
C ILE A 353 -16.88 -14.99 19.33
N GLY A 354 -17.20 -13.87 18.67
CA GLY A 354 -16.26 -12.77 18.49
C GLY A 354 -16.93 -11.43 18.22
N ILE A 355 -16.19 -10.39 18.54
CA ILE A 355 -16.57 -8.99 18.42
C ILE A 355 -15.41 -8.22 17.81
N GLN A 356 -15.71 -7.37 16.82
CA GLN A 356 -14.73 -6.52 16.16
C GLN A 356 -15.28 -5.11 16.01
N SER A 357 -14.55 -4.11 16.49
CA SER A 357 -14.87 -2.71 16.22
C SER A 357 -14.73 -2.42 14.73
N VAL A 358 -15.69 -1.69 14.15
CA VAL A 358 -15.66 -1.25 12.75
C VAL A 358 -15.74 0.27 12.61
N GLY A 359 -15.38 0.97 13.69
CA GLY A 359 -15.35 2.43 13.76
C GLY A 359 -16.69 3.04 14.15
N ASN A 360 -16.67 4.30 14.59
CA ASN A 360 -17.86 5.07 14.93
C ASN A 360 -18.80 4.41 15.98
N GLY A 361 -18.25 3.59 16.89
CA GLY A 361 -19.00 2.86 17.91
C GLY A 361 -19.83 1.68 17.39
N TRP A 362 -19.62 1.28 16.13
CA TRP A 362 -20.18 0.07 15.57
C TRP A 362 -19.27 -1.12 15.82
N TYR A 363 -19.88 -2.27 16.07
CA TYR A 363 -19.20 -3.54 16.24
C TYR A 363 -19.83 -4.59 15.32
N ARG A 364 -19.00 -5.40 14.66
CA ARG A 364 -19.45 -6.65 14.05
C ARG A 364 -19.38 -7.76 15.09
N LEU A 365 -20.53 -8.34 15.39
CA LEU A 365 -20.70 -9.47 16.31
C LEU A 365 -20.87 -10.74 15.48
N TRP A 366 -20.31 -11.86 15.93
CA TRP A 366 -20.55 -13.15 15.28
C TRP A 366 -20.54 -14.32 16.26
N ALA A 367 -21.20 -15.40 15.86
CA ALA A 367 -21.09 -16.72 16.47
C ALA A 367 -20.93 -17.82 15.41
N LYS A 368 -19.97 -18.73 15.63
CA LYS A 368 -19.73 -19.95 14.84
C LYS A 368 -20.25 -21.16 15.60
N PHE A 369 -20.99 -22.02 14.92
CA PHE A 369 -21.51 -23.27 15.47
C PHE A 369 -21.63 -24.37 14.41
N ASN A 370 -21.74 -25.63 14.84
CA ASN A 370 -22.12 -26.74 13.97
C ASN A 370 -23.65 -26.93 14.04
N SER A 371 -24.31 -27.13 12.91
CA SER A 371 -25.77 -27.27 12.87
C SER A 371 -26.30 -28.54 13.53
N GLY A 372 -25.45 -29.55 13.76
CA GLY A 372 -25.88 -30.85 14.24
C GLY A 372 -26.85 -31.55 13.28
N THR A 373 -27.56 -32.56 13.76
CA THR A 373 -28.56 -33.30 12.99
C THR A 373 -29.89 -33.29 13.73
N GLY A 374 -31.02 -33.23 13.00
CA GLY A 374 -32.34 -33.26 13.65
C GLY A 374 -33.42 -32.41 12.98
N SER A 375 -34.10 -31.58 13.76
CA SER A 375 -35.37 -30.91 13.43
C SER A 375 -35.24 -29.88 12.30
N SER A 376 -36.39 -29.41 11.79
CA SER A 376 -36.49 -28.22 10.95
C SER A 376 -37.03 -27.03 11.77
N GLY A 377 -36.83 -25.79 11.28
CA GLY A 377 -37.33 -24.58 11.94
C GLY A 377 -36.29 -23.82 12.77
N GLN A 378 -35.02 -23.91 12.39
CA GLN A 378 -33.95 -23.14 13.02
C GLN A 378 -34.16 -21.64 12.83
N TYR A 379 -33.66 -20.84 13.76
CA TYR A 379 -33.74 -19.38 13.68
C TYR A 379 -32.44 -18.73 14.12
N MET A 380 -32.15 -17.58 13.52
CA MET A 380 -31.20 -16.61 14.07
C MET A 380 -31.96 -15.64 14.95
N PHE A 381 -31.47 -15.43 16.16
CA PHE A 381 -32.13 -14.69 17.23
C PHE A 381 -31.24 -13.52 17.66
N LEU A 382 -31.80 -12.31 17.64
CA LEU A 382 -31.22 -11.11 18.19
C LEU A 382 -32.07 -10.70 19.39
N SER A 383 -31.52 -10.81 20.58
CA SER A 383 -32.21 -10.47 21.83
C SER A 383 -31.55 -9.28 22.50
N LEU A 384 -32.36 -8.32 22.91
CA LEU A 384 -31.91 -7.27 23.82
C LEU A 384 -31.59 -7.90 25.17
N ALA A 385 -30.46 -7.51 25.75
CA ALA A 385 -30.02 -7.91 27.08
C ALA A 385 -29.61 -6.66 27.88
N GLN A 386 -29.53 -6.78 29.21
CA GLN A 386 -29.10 -5.70 30.10
C GLN A 386 -27.73 -5.97 30.74
N ALA A 387 -27.33 -7.24 30.85
CA ALA A 387 -26.01 -7.66 31.29
C ALA A 387 -25.57 -8.99 30.65
N ASP A 388 -24.35 -9.44 30.98
CA ASP A 388 -23.86 -10.77 30.58
C ASP A 388 -24.67 -11.90 31.22
N GLY A 389 -25.02 -12.91 30.42
CA GLY A 389 -25.70 -14.12 30.90
C GLY A 389 -27.17 -13.95 31.29
N GLU A 390 -27.78 -12.79 31.02
CA GLU A 390 -29.20 -12.55 31.35
C GLU A 390 -30.14 -12.94 30.20
N ASP A 391 -30.95 -13.98 30.41
CA ASP A 391 -32.00 -14.41 29.47
C ASP A 391 -33.35 -13.67 29.66
N SER A 392 -33.49 -12.91 30.75
CA SER A 392 -34.69 -12.10 31.07
C SER A 392 -34.37 -10.61 31.06
N PHE A 393 -35.28 -9.82 30.51
CA PHE A 393 -35.15 -8.36 30.42
C PHE A 393 -36.08 -7.71 31.46
N ALA A 394 -35.54 -6.85 32.33
CA ALA A 394 -36.34 -6.05 33.24
C ALA A 394 -36.97 -4.89 32.48
N ALA A 395 -38.22 -4.53 32.83
CA ALA A 395 -39.00 -3.51 32.14
C ALA A 395 -38.19 -2.22 31.89
N ALA A 396 -38.00 -1.88 30.61
CA ALA A 396 -37.42 -0.62 30.19
C ALA A 396 -38.53 0.34 29.71
N PRO A 397 -38.35 1.66 29.84
CA PRO A 397 -39.18 2.62 29.14
C PRO A 397 -39.27 2.30 27.65
N SER A 398 -40.50 2.32 27.10
CA SER A 398 -40.74 2.01 25.70
C SER A 398 -39.87 2.89 24.78
N GLY A 399 -39.22 2.25 23.79
CA GLY A 399 -38.33 2.91 22.84
C GLY A 399 -36.84 2.89 23.18
N GLN A 400 -36.44 2.36 24.36
CA GLN A 400 -35.04 2.01 24.61
C GLN A 400 -34.61 0.85 23.71
N GLY A 401 -33.39 0.93 23.19
CA GLY A 401 -32.93 -0.06 22.23
C GLY A 401 -31.47 0.11 21.85
N LEU A 402 -31.12 -0.58 20.77
CA LEU A 402 -29.82 -0.49 20.13
C LEU A 402 -29.98 -0.50 18.60
N TYR A 403 -28.93 -0.14 17.89
CA TYR A 403 -28.95 -0.06 16.43
C TYR A 403 -28.39 -1.34 15.82
N LEU A 404 -29.04 -1.81 14.76
CA LEU A 404 -28.70 -3.02 13.99
C LEU A 404 -28.49 -2.66 12.52
N TRP A 405 -27.55 -3.36 11.90
CA TRP A 405 -27.33 -3.34 10.46
C TRP A 405 -26.69 -4.65 9.99
N GLY A 406 -26.95 -5.04 8.75
CA GLY A 406 -26.23 -6.10 8.04
C GLY A 406 -26.13 -7.46 8.75
N ALA A 407 -27.26 -8.14 8.95
CA ALA A 407 -27.27 -9.51 9.45
C ALA A 407 -26.84 -10.51 8.36
N GLN A 408 -26.03 -11.50 8.73
CA GLN A 408 -25.57 -12.55 7.82
C GLN A 408 -25.58 -13.92 8.48
N LEU A 409 -26.06 -14.92 7.76
CA LEU A 409 -25.93 -16.33 8.10
C LEU A 409 -25.33 -17.05 6.90
N GLU A 410 -24.23 -17.75 7.08
CA GLU A 410 -23.49 -18.38 6.00
C GLU A 410 -22.97 -19.75 6.41
N ALA A 411 -22.92 -20.69 5.46
CA ALA A 411 -22.24 -21.97 5.63
C ALA A 411 -20.74 -21.73 5.48
N ALA A 412 -20.08 -21.39 6.58
CA ALA A 412 -18.68 -21.00 6.60
C ALA A 412 -18.01 -21.46 7.90
N SER A 413 -16.69 -21.58 7.86
CA SER A 413 -15.88 -21.90 9.03
C SER A 413 -15.47 -20.67 9.85
N ALA A 414 -15.74 -19.46 9.34
CA ALA A 414 -15.42 -18.15 9.91
C ALA A 414 -16.25 -17.02 9.25
N PRO A 415 -16.40 -15.84 9.89
CA PRO A 415 -17.14 -14.73 9.29
C PRO A 415 -16.42 -14.22 8.03
N SER A 416 -17.12 -14.19 6.90
CA SER A 416 -16.60 -13.60 5.66
C SER A 416 -16.94 -12.11 5.56
N ALA A 417 -16.47 -11.40 4.53
CA ALA A 417 -17.01 -10.07 4.21
C ALA A 417 -18.55 -10.08 4.16
N TYR A 418 -19.18 -9.05 4.73
CA TYR A 418 -20.63 -8.99 4.73
C TYR A 418 -21.15 -8.87 3.28
N CYS A 419 -21.92 -9.88 2.88
CA CYS A 419 -22.65 -10.02 1.64
C CYS A 419 -24.08 -9.51 1.87
N PRO A 420 -24.40 -8.33 1.34
CA PRO A 420 -25.69 -7.74 1.58
C PRO A 420 -26.79 -8.49 0.83
N HIS A 421 -27.85 -8.84 1.55
CA HIS A 421 -29.14 -9.25 1.01
C HIS A 421 -30.11 -8.07 1.22
N ARG A 422 -29.85 -6.94 0.54
CA ARG A 422 -30.42 -5.63 0.91
C ARG A 422 -31.94 -5.59 0.74
N GLY A 423 -32.59 -4.98 1.73
CA GLY A 423 -33.99 -4.54 1.66
C GLY A 423 -34.18 -3.12 1.09
N ARG A 424 -33.11 -2.36 0.77
CA ARG A 424 -33.24 -0.99 0.21
C ARG A 424 -33.62 -0.99 -1.26
N ASN A 425 -32.90 -1.74 -2.10
CA ASN A 425 -33.25 -1.90 -3.51
C ASN A 425 -34.07 -3.17 -3.67
N ARG A 426 -35.34 -3.00 -3.97
CA ARG A 426 -36.39 -4.02 -4.03
C ARG A 426 -36.44 -4.74 -5.38
N LEU A 427 -35.50 -4.46 -6.29
CA LEU A 427 -35.25 -5.22 -7.54
C LEU A 427 -34.26 -6.37 -7.27
N ARG A 428 -34.44 -7.53 -7.91
CA ARG A 428 -33.46 -8.63 -7.82
C ARG A 428 -32.15 -8.31 -8.54
N TRP A 429 -32.21 -7.56 -9.64
CA TRP A 429 -31.08 -7.18 -10.47
C TRP A 429 -31.11 -5.69 -10.82
N SER A 430 -30.11 -4.94 -10.39
CA SER A 430 -30.06 -3.48 -10.58
C SER A 430 -29.01 -3.03 -11.58
N GLY A 431 -27.91 -3.80 -11.72
CA GLY A 431 -26.79 -3.51 -12.60
C GLY A 431 -26.55 -4.56 -13.69
N LYS A 432 -27.23 -5.71 -13.61
CA LYS A 432 -27.28 -6.73 -14.67
C LYS A 432 -28.62 -6.59 -15.38
N LEU A 433 -28.65 -5.84 -16.47
CA LEU A 433 -29.87 -5.54 -17.23
C LEU A 433 -29.93 -6.36 -18.51
N ASP A 434 -29.59 -7.65 -18.45
CA ASP A 434 -29.67 -8.58 -19.59
C ASP A 434 -30.96 -9.43 -19.56
N ALA A 435 -31.18 -10.22 -20.61
CA ALA A 435 -32.36 -11.08 -20.76
C ALA A 435 -32.39 -12.29 -19.79
N SER A 436 -31.31 -12.56 -19.04
CA SER A 436 -31.30 -13.57 -17.97
C SER A 436 -31.81 -13.01 -16.64
N ALA A 437 -31.72 -11.70 -16.46
CA ALA A 437 -32.07 -10.98 -15.25
C ALA A 437 -33.41 -10.22 -15.36
N TRP A 438 -33.71 -9.67 -16.54
CA TRP A 438 -34.92 -8.92 -16.86
C TRP A 438 -35.68 -9.61 -17.98
N SER A 439 -37.01 -9.56 -17.94
CA SER A 439 -37.84 -10.05 -19.04
C SER A 439 -38.00 -8.96 -20.09
N LEU A 440 -37.77 -9.34 -21.35
CA LEU A 440 -37.83 -8.44 -22.50
C LEU A 440 -39.16 -8.65 -23.25
N GLY A 441 -39.79 -7.56 -23.66
CA GLY A 441 -40.93 -7.61 -24.57
C GLY A 441 -40.50 -8.15 -25.94
N GLY A 442 -41.38 -8.88 -26.63
CA GLY A 442 -41.01 -9.67 -27.82
C GLY A 442 -40.44 -8.88 -29.01
N ASN A 443 -40.62 -7.56 -29.05
CA ASN A 443 -40.07 -6.69 -30.10
C ASN A 443 -38.97 -5.74 -29.59
N ALA A 444 -38.61 -5.81 -28.30
CA ALA A 444 -37.51 -5.03 -27.76
C ALA A 444 -36.16 -5.74 -28.01
N LEU A 445 -35.09 -4.96 -28.11
CA LEU A 445 -33.71 -5.44 -28.23
C LEU A 445 -32.89 -4.92 -27.07
N LEU A 446 -31.97 -5.76 -26.59
CA LEU A 446 -31.14 -5.47 -25.44
C LEU A 446 -29.75 -6.04 -25.64
N ASP A 447 -28.77 -5.16 -25.84
CA ASP A 447 -27.39 -5.53 -26.15
C ASP A 447 -26.44 -5.12 -25.01
N ASP A 448 -25.55 -6.03 -24.60
CA ASP A 448 -24.46 -5.73 -23.67
C ASP A 448 -23.36 -4.95 -24.40
N MET A 449 -22.94 -3.81 -23.84
CA MET A 449 -21.94 -2.93 -24.42
C MET A 449 -20.50 -3.28 -23.99
N GLY A 450 -20.31 -4.20 -23.03
CA GLY A 450 -19.00 -4.66 -22.56
C GLY A 450 -18.30 -3.74 -21.54
N ASP A 451 -18.95 -2.63 -21.16
CA ASP A 451 -18.45 -1.66 -20.16
C ASP A 451 -19.34 -1.61 -18.90
N GLY A 452 -20.23 -2.58 -18.73
CA GLY A 452 -21.23 -2.62 -17.65
C GLY A 452 -22.48 -1.79 -17.93
N SER A 453 -22.67 -1.32 -19.18
CA SER A 453 -23.93 -0.72 -19.65
C SER A 453 -24.60 -1.56 -20.73
N TYR A 454 -25.90 -1.34 -20.91
CA TYR A 454 -26.74 -2.08 -21.85
C TYR A 454 -27.48 -1.10 -22.76
N ARG A 455 -27.53 -1.41 -24.06
CA ARG A 455 -28.35 -0.65 -25.01
C ARG A 455 -29.73 -1.28 -25.06
N LEU A 456 -30.75 -0.54 -24.64
CA LEU A 456 -32.16 -0.92 -24.71
C LEU A 456 -32.83 -0.20 -25.88
N GLN A 457 -33.33 -0.96 -26.85
CA GLN A 457 -34.09 -0.45 -27.97
C GLN A 457 -35.53 -0.92 -27.89
N LEU A 458 -36.47 0.02 -27.80
CA LEU A 458 -37.91 -0.22 -27.80
C LEU A 458 -38.51 0.42 -29.06
N PRO A 459 -38.74 -0.34 -30.15
CA PRO A 459 -39.44 0.18 -31.33
C PRO A 459 -40.86 0.66 -30.99
N ALA A 460 -41.44 1.56 -31.80
CA ALA A 460 -42.86 1.91 -31.70
C ALA A 460 -43.75 0.78 -32.26
N ALA A 461 -43.72 -0.39 -31.60
CA ALA A 461 -44.39 -1.62 -31.99
C ALA A 461 -44.86 -2.38 -30.75
N GLY A 462 -45.91 -3.20 -30.89
CA GLY A 462 -46.50 -3.94 -29.75
C GLY A 462 -45.48 -4.71 -28.91
N SER A 463 -45.68 -4.77 -27.58
CA SER A 463 -44.83 -5.56 -26.66
C SER A 463 -43.37 -5.08 -26.60
N THR A 464 -43.15 -3.78 -26.44
CA THR A 464 -41.80 -3.21 -26.27
C THR A 464 -41.57 -2.66 -24.86
N PHE A 465 -40.94 -3.49 -24.03
CA PHE A 465 -40.62 -3.14 -22.64
C PHE A 465 -39.43 -3.94 -22.12
N LEU A 466 -38.84 -3.45 -21.03
CA LEU A 466 -37.95 -4.22 -20.15
C LEU A 466 -38.58 -4.26 -18.75
N VAL A 467 -38.75 -5.45 -18.17
CA VAL A 467 -39.46 -5.63 -16.89
C VAL A 467 -38.74 -6.54 -15.91
N GLN A 468 -38.88 -6.24 -14.63
CA GLN A 468 -38.50 -7.14 -13.55
C GLN A 468 -39.52 -7.11 -12.41
N SER A 469 -39.65 -8.21 -11.66
CA SER A 469 -40.39 -8.21 -10.40
C SER A 469 -39.70 -7.30 -9.38
N GLY A 470 -40.47 -6.50 -8.66
CA GLY A 470 -40.02 -5.76 -7.47
C GLY A 470 -40.83 -6.15 -6.23
N ALA A 471 -40.31 -5.92 -5.03
CA ALA A 471 -41.11 -6.03 -3.82
C ALA A 471 -41.85 -4.70 -3.55
N LEU A 472 -43.18 -4.67 -3.63
CA LEU A 472 -43.99 -3.51 -3.30
C LEU A 472 -44.72 -3.70 -1.96
N ARG A 473 -45.02 -2.61 -1.25
CA ARG A 473 -45.77 -2.62 0.01
C ARG A 473 -47.03 -1.75 -0.10
N ALA A 474 -48.19 -2.36 0.08
CA ALA A 474 -49.47 -1.67 0.07
C ALA A 474 -49.52 -0.53 1.09
N GLY A 475 -50.05 0.62 0.68
CA GLY A 475 -50.19 1.83 1.49
C GLY A 475 -48.89 2.64 1.69
N ALA A 476 -47.79 2.27 1.04
CA ALA A 476 -46.50 2.96 1.19
C ALA A 476 -45.97 3.56 -0.12
N GLN A 477 -45.24 4.68 0.00
CA GLN A 477 -44.54 5.27 -1.14
C GLN A 477 -43.34 4.42 -1.54
N HIS A 478 -43.18 4.24 -2.85
CA HIS A 478 -42.01 3.62 -3.46
C HIS A 478 -41.45 4.55 -4.53
N THR A 479 -40.13 4.64 -4.60
CA THR A 479 -39.42 5.39 -5.65
C THR A 479 -38.64 4.44 -6.54
N MET A 480 -38.97 4.42 -7.83
CA MET A 480 -38.13 3.84 -8.87
C MET A 480 -37.14 4.90 -9.36
N SER A 481 -35.88 4.52 -9.61
CA SER A 481 -34.92 5.35 -10.34
C SER A 481 -34.15 4.55 -11.38
N LEU A 482 -33.80 5.21 -12.48
CA LEU A 482 -33.04 4.66 -13.60
C LEU A 482 -31.92 5.63 -13.98
N GLU A 483 -30.70 5.12 -14.04
CA GLU A 483 -29.58 5.86 -14.61
C GLU A 483 -29.40 5.47 -16.08
N ALA A 484 -29.62 6.46 -16.95
CA ALA A 484 -29.68 6.29 -18.39
C ALA A 484 -29.14 7.50 -19.13
N ARG A 485 -28.71 7.28 -20.37
CA ARG A 485 -28.51 8.30 -21.39
C ARG A 485 -29.10 7.78 -22.70
N ALA A 486 -29.31 8.64 -23.67
CA ALA A 486 -29.60 8.22 -25.02
C ALA A 486 -28.35 7.61 -25.68
N TYR A 487 -28.55 6.61 -26.55
CA TYR A 487 -27.47 6.04 -27.34
C TYR A 487 -26.96 7.03 -28.40
N GLY A 488 -27.86 7.84 -28.97
CA GLY A 488 -27.57 8.87 -29.98
C GLY A 488 -28.02 10.28 -29.54
N GLY A 489 -28.96 10.86 -30.30
CA GLY A 489 -29.59 12.17 -29.99
C GLY A 489 -30.49 12.12 -28.75
N GLU A 490 -31.58 12.88 -28.70
CA GLU A 490 -32.54 12.74 -27.58
C GLU A 490 -33.50 11.55 -27.81
N THR A 491 -33.90 10.88 -26.73
CA THR A 491 -34.90 9.81 -26.78
C THR A 491 -35.84 9.88 -25.59
N GLN A 492 -37.08 9.43 -25.78
CA GLN A 492 -38.12 9.46 -24.74
C GLN A 492 -38.34 8.06 -24.16
N PHE A 493 -38.75 7.99 -22.89
CA PHE A 493 -39.13 6.75 -22.22
C PHE A 493 -40.01 7.03 -20.99
N GLN A 494 -40.63 6.00 -20.44
CA GLN A 494 -41.40 6.05 -19.19
C GLN A 494 -40.99 4.91 -18.25
N LEU A 495 -41.17 5.18 -16.97
CA LEU A 495 -41.08 4.21 -15.89
C LEU A 495 -42.50 3.81 -15.48
N ASP A 496 -42.71 2.56 -15.13
CA ASP A 496 -44.01 2.03 -14.68
C ASP A 496 -43.82 1.20 -13.42
N LEU A 497 -44.55 1.55 -12.37
CA LEU A 497 -44.66 0.73 -11.16
C LEU A 497 -46.01 0.02 -11.22
N ARG A 498 -46.02 -1.28 -11.53
CA ARG A 498 -47.26 -2.06 -11.55
C ARG A 498 -47.49 -2.73 -10.22
N ASP A 499 -48.68 -2.51 -9.69
CA ASP A 499 -49.20 -3.16 -8.49
C ASP A 499 -50.50 -3.91 -8.83
N ASP A 500 -51.19 -4.49 -7.84
CA ASP A 500 -52.46 -5.21 -8.10
C ASP A 500 -53.61 -4.28 -8.53
N SER A 501 -53.45 -2.96 -8.37
CA SER A 501 -54.44 -1.97 -8.77
C SER A 501 -54.28 -1.49 -10.22
N GLY A 502 -53.15 -1.80 -10.87
CA GLY A 502 -52.92 -1.54 -12.29
C GLY A 502 -51.53 -0.97 -12.61
N GLU A 503 -51.47 -0.25 -13.73
CA GLU A 503 -50.26 0.42 -14.23
C GLU A 503 -50.16 1.84 -13.68
N HIS A 504 -48.96 2.24 -13.23
CA HIS A 504 -48.71 3.56 -12.67
C HIS A 504 -47.50 4.18 -13.36
N LEU A 505 -47.76 4.99 -14.38
CA LEU A 505 -46.75 5.55 -15.25
C LEU A 505 -46.14 6.84 -14.68
N SER A 506 -44.83 6.98 -14.87
CA SER A 506 -44.13 8.24 -14.71
C SER A 506 -44.57 9.26 -15.77
N PRO A 507 -44.27 10.56 -15.58
CA PRO A 507 -44.18 11.48 -16.70
C PRO A 507 -43.24 10.94 -17.79
N VAL A 508 -43.46 11.35 -19.05
CA VAL A 508 -42.54 11.04 -20.14
C VAL A 508 -41.21 11.73 -19.86
N PHE A 509 -40.15 10.94 -19.72
CA PHE A 509 -38.78 11.43 -19.57
C PHE A 509 -38.12 11.58 -20.94
N THR A 510 -37.23 12.56 -21.04
CA THR A 510 -36.34 12.75 -22.20
C THR A 510 -34.91 12.55 -21.74
N ALA A 511 -34.22 11.54 -22.29
CA ALA A 511 -32.80 11.31 -22.06
C ALA A 511 -31.96 12.02 -23.13
N THR A 512 -30.87 12.64 -22.67
CA THR A 512 -29.85 13.27 -23.53
C THR A 512 -28.65 12.34 -23.70
N ASN A 513 -27.60 12.77 -24.41
CA ASN A 513 -26.37 11.99 -24.56
C ASN A 513 -25.48 11.97 -23.30
N GLN A 514 -25.85 12.68 -22.23
CA GLN A 514 -25.17 12.66 -20.94
C GLN A 514 -25.86 11.70 -19.97
N TRP A 515 -25.10 11.10 -19.06
CA TRP A 515 -25.67 10.28 -17.99
C TRP A 515 -26.56 11.11 -17.06
N GLN A 516 -27.80 10.68 -16.90
CA GLN A 516 -28.79 11.32 -16.05
C GLN A 516 -29.48 10.25 -15.20
N ARG A 517 -29.93 10.64 -14.00
CA ARG A 517 -30.76 9.80 -13.13
C ARG A 517 -32.20 10.28 -13.15
N PHE A 518 -33.10 9.43 -13.62
CA PHE A 518 -34.54 9.66 -13.65
C PHE A 518 -35.19 8.95 -12.47
N SER A 519 -36.24 9.53 -11.89
CA SER A 519 -36.94 8.90 -10.77
C SER A 519 -38.44 9.15 -10.78
N PHE A 520 -39.20 8.16 -10.32
CA PHE A 520 -40.65 8.17 -10.26
C PHE A 520 -41.10 7.58 -8.93
N THR A 521 -41.98 8.31 -8.23
CA THR A 521 -42.48 7.92 -6.90
C THR A 521 -43.98 7.72 -6.95
N TYR A 522 -44.45 6.60 -6.41
CA TYR A 522 -45.87 6.25 -6.35
C TYR A 522 -46.26 5.64 -4.98
N THR A 523 -47.50 5.87 -4.55
CA THR A 523 -48.05 5.23 -3.33
C THR A 523 -48.79 3.97 -3.74
N VAL A 524 -48.21 2.80 -3.44
CA VAL A 524 -48.75 1.51 -3.85
C VAL A 524 -50.13 1.27 -3.22
N GLY A 525 -51.13 0.97 -4.04
CA GLY A 525 -52.51 0.74 -3.61
C GLY A 525 -52.73 -0.66 -3.03
N ALA A 526 -52.19 -1.70 -3.68
CA ALA A 526 -52.32 -3.11 -3.26
C ALA A 526 -51.14 -3.96 -3.78
N ALA A 527 -50.62 -4.88 -2.96
CA ALA A 527 -49.37 -5.63 -3.24
C ALA A 527 -49.47 -7.14 -2.89
N GLY A 528 -50.49 -7.82 -3.40
CA GLY A 528 -50.81 -9.24 -3.19
C GLY A 528 -50.31 -10.21 -4.28
N GLY A 529 -49.83 -9.75 -5.46
CA GLY A 529 -49.19 -10.64 -6.44
C GLY A 529 -48.52 -9.98 -7.66
N ASN A 530 -49.07 -8.89 -8.18
CA ASN A 530 -48.59 -8.21 -9.38
C ASN A 530 -47.62 -7.08 -9.01
N ASN A 531 -46.37 -7.39 -8.69
CA ASN A 531 -45.38 -6.40 -8.26
C ASN A 531 -44.24 -6.28 -9.28
N TYR A 532 -44.34 -5.36 -10.22
CA TYR A 532 -43.41 -5.25 -11.33
C TYR A 532 -42.97 -3.82 -11.58
N VAL A 533 -41.79 -3.70 -12.18
CA VAL A 533 -41.18 -2.44 -12.55
C VAL A 533 -40.81 -2.51 -14.03
N TYR A 534 -41.32 -1.57 -14.84
CA TYR A 534 -41.04 -1.53 -16.28
C TYR A 534 -40.27 -0.26 -16.67
N ILE A 535 -39.46 -0.43 -17.72
CA ILE A 535 -39.03 0.63 -18.61
C ILE A 535 -39.77 0.40 -19.92
N ASN A 536 -40.55 1.38 -20.36
CA ASN A 536 -41.35 1.27 -21.58
C ASN A 536 -41.33 2.59 -22.37
N ASN A 537 -41.94 2.57 -23.55
CA ASN A 537 -42.03 3.67 -24.49
C ASN A 537 -43.47 4.23 -24.61
N GLY A 538 -44.18 4.30 -23.47
CA GLY A 538 -45.53 4.86 -23.40
C GLY A 538 -46.57 4.05 -24.16
N GLY A 539 -46.58 2.74 -23.92
CA GLY A 539 -47.48 1.81 -24.60
C GLY A 539 -47.23 1.76 -26.11
N ASP A 540 -45.96 1.72 -26.51
CA ASP A 540 -45.53 1.62 -27.91
C ASP A 540 -45.77 2.89 -28.75
N SER A 541 -45.98 4.05 -28.10
CA SER A 541 -46.31 5.33 -28.76
C SER A 541 -45.14 6.01 -29.48
N TYR A 542 -43.91 5.67 -29.12
CA TYR A 542 -42.68 6.21 -29.72
C TYR A 542 -41.53 5.21 -29.63
N ALA A 543 -40.47 5.43 -30.40
CA ALA A 543 -39.27 4.61 -30.30
C ALA A 543 -38.34 5.12 -29.18
N THR A 544 -37.75 4.21 -28.42
CA THR A 544 -36.76 4.49 -27.36
C THR A 544 -35.44 3.82 -27.71
N ASP A 545 -34.32 4.53 -27.57
CA ASP A 545 -32.95 3.99 -27.76
C ASP A 545 -32.01 4.51 -26.67
N LEU A 546 -31.98 3.78 -25.55
CA LEU A 546 -31.27 4.15 -24.33
C LEU A 546 -30.00 3.31 -24.15
N VAL A 547 -29.01 3.91 -23.50
CA VAL A 547 -27.97 3.20 -22.77
C VAL A 547 -28.29 3.30 -21.28
N ILE A 548 -28.49 2.15 -20.64
CA ILE A 548 -28.86 2.02 -19.23
C ILE A 548 -27.75 1.32 -18.46
N ARG A 549 -27.51 1.69 -17.21
CA ARG A 549 -26.49 1.02 -16.37
C ARG A 549 -26.97 0.60 -14.98
N ARG A 550 -27.95 1.31 -14.41
CA ARG A 550 -28.39 1.10 -13.02
C ARG A 550 -29.88 1.38 -12.86
N ALA A 551 -30.62 0.47 -12.25
CA ALA A 551 -32.02 0.63 -11.86
C ALA A 551 -32.22 0.37 -10.37
N GLN A 552 -33.13 1.07 -9.71
CA GLN A 552 -33.35 0.92 -8.27
C GLN A 552 -34.80 1.17 -7.89
N LEU A 553 -35.36 0.30 -7.05
CA LEU A 553 -36.68 0.44 -6.47
C LEU A 553 -36.55 0.54 -4.96
N GLU A 554 -37.05 1.60 -4.33
CA GLU A 554 -36.88 1.83 -2.90
C GLU A 554 -38.21 2.08 -2.20
N LEU A 555 -38.31 1.71 -0.93
CA LEU A 555 -39.38 2.16 -0.05
C LEU A 555 -39.06 3.59 0.41
N GLY A 556 -39.94 4.54 0.15
CA GLY A 556 -39.73 5.95 0.48
C GLY A 556 -40.23 6.89 -0.59
N SER A 557 -40.01 8.19 -0.34
CA SER A 557 -40.53 9.29 -1.17
C SER A 557 -39.48 9.90 -2.12
N ALA A 558 -38.24 9.40 -2.09
CA ALA A 558 -37.15 9.93 -2.89
C ALA A 558 -36.12 8.84 -3.23
N ALA A 559 -35.42 9.02 -4.35
CA ALA A 559 -34.30 8.17 -4.72
C ALA A 559 -33.08 8.49 -3.84
N THR A 560 -32.46 7.46 -3.25
CA THR A 560 -31.25 7.61 -2.43
C THR A 560 -29.99 7.23 -3.22
N ALA A 561 -28.81 7.20 -2.59
CA ALA A 561 -27.59 6.74 -3.25
C ALA A 561 -27.79 5.33 -3.86
N TYR A 562 -27.11 5.07 -4.98
CA TYR A 562 -27.32 3.80 -5.69
C TYR A 562 -26.91 2.61 -4.82
N ALA A 563 -27.83 1.65 -4.66
CA ALA A 563 -27.65 0.41 -3.94
C ALA A 563 -27.75 -0.77 -4.92
N PRO A 564 -26.62 -1.37 -5.34
CA PRO A 564 -26.64 -2.47 -6.31
C PRO A 564 -27.27 -3.75 -5.76
N THR A 565 -27.85 -4.55 -6.66
CA THR A 565 -28.41 -5.89 -6.46
C THR A 565 -27.92 -6.85 -7.55
N GLY A 566 -27.69 -8.10 -7.12
CA GLY A 566 -27.32 -9.28 -7.91
C GLY A 566 -28.14 -10.49 -7.43
N GLU A 567 -27.71 -11.73 -7.67
CA GLU A 567 -28.36 -12.88 -7.02
C GLU A 567 -28.44 -12.62 -5.50
N PRO A 568 -29.65 -12.54 -4.91
CA PRO A 568 -29.79 -12.05 -3.54
C PRO A 568 -28.98 -12.88 -2.55
N GLY A 569 -28.04 -12.22 -1.86
CA GLY A 569 -27.20 -12.87 -0.86
C GLY A 569 -26.15 -13.80 -1.41
N VAL A 570 -25.71 -13.68 -2.68
CA VAL A 570 -24.56 -14.43 -3.20
C VAL A 570 -23.43 -13.47 -3.55
N ARG A 571 -22.23 -13.82 -3.12
CA ARG A 571 -20.98 -13.13 -3.42
C ARG A 571 -20.03 -14.11 -4.11
N ASP A 572 -19.49 -13.71 -5.24
CA ASP A 572 -18.47 -14.49 -5.93
C ASP A 572 -17.12 -14.40 -5.20
N ALA A 573 -16.27 -15.41 -5.39
CA ALA A 573 -14.90 -15.39 -4.91
C ALA A 573 -14.13 -14.21 -5.53
N ASP A 574 -13.30 -13.53 -4.73
CA ASP A 574 -12.40 -12.50 -5.26
C ASP A 574 -11.24 -13.16 -5.98
N ALA A 575 -10.84 -12.60 -7.11
CA ALA A 575 -9.63 -13.01 -7.83
C ALA A 575 -8.94 -11.78 -8.43
N VAL A 576 -7.61 -11.83 -8.49
CA VAL A 576 -6.81 -10.82 -9.19
C VAL A 576 -5.85 -11.54 -10.12
N SER A 577 -5.54 -10.95 -11.27
CA SER A 577 -4.54 -11.53 -12.17
C SER A 577 -3.49 -10.51 -12.61
N PHE A 578 -2.27 -11.00 -12.67
CA PHE A 578 -1.05 -10.29 -12.97
C PHE A 578 -0.50 -10.75 -14.32
N PRO A 579 0.08 -9.85 -15.12
CA PRO A 579 0.72 -10.26 -16.37
C PRO A 579 1.88 -11.21 -16.07
N LEU A 580 2.04 -12.23 -16.92
CA LEU A 580 3.20 -13.10 -16.90
C LEU A 580 4.20 -12.56 -17.93
N PRO A 581 5.41 -12.09 -17.54
CA PRO A 581 6.40 -11.61 -18.50
C PRO A 581 6.75 -12.68 -19.53
N ASP A 582 6.92 -12.27 -20.79
CA ASP A 582 7.20 -13.19 -21.90
C ASP A 582 8.44 -14.06 -21.63
N THR A 583 9.48 -13.50 -21.02
CA THR A 583 10.70 -14.25 -20.69
C THR A 583 10.46 -15.33 -19.65
N VAL A 584 9.61 -15.05 -18.65
CA VAL A 584 9.20 -16.03 -17.63
C VAL A 584 8.28 -17.07 -18.24
N ALA A 585 7.33 -16.66 -19.09
CA ALA A 585 6.44 -17.57 -19.81
C ALA A 585 7.23 -18.52 -20.73
N GLU A 586 8.23 -18.00 -21.44
CA GLU A 586 9.13 -18.77 -22.29
C GLU A 586 9.96 -19.75 -21.44
N ALA A 587 10.59 -19.27 -20.37
CA ALA A 587 11.33 -20.12 -19.43
C ALA A 587 10.43 -21.20 -18.79
N MET A 588 9.19 -20.88 -18.45
CA MET A 588 8.24 -21.88 -17.96
C MET A 588 7.91 -22.93 -19.05
N SER A 589 7.59 -22.49 -20.27
CA SER A 589 7.16 -23.39 -21.35
C SER A 589 8.28 -24.27 -21.93
N GLN A 590 9.52 -23.80 -21.93
CA GLN A 590 10.66 -24.50 -22.52
C GLN A 590 11.47 -25.33 -21.51
N GLY A 591 11.03 -25.37 -20.25
CA GLY A 591 11.81 -25.97 -19.18
C GLY A 591 13.11 -25.19 -19.00
N GLY A 592 13.01 -23.89 -18.75
CA GLY A 592 14.05 -22.98 -18.29
C GLY A 592 14.03 -22.85 -16.76
N GLN A 593 14.56 -21.75 -16.24
CA GLN A 593 14.66 -21.51 -14.80
C GLN A 593 13.84 -20.30 -14.36
N GLY A 594 13.45 -20.25 -13.08
CA GLY A 594 12.85 -19.05 -12.52
C GLY A 594 12.42 -19.18 -11.06
N CYS A 595 11.98 -18.05 -10.51
CA CYS A 595 11.44 -17.94 -9.16
C CYS A 595 10.18 -17.06 -9.15
N LEU A 596 9.25 -17.39 -8.26
CA LEU A 596 8.07 -16.58 -7.90
C LEU A 596 8.04 -16.49 -6.37
N ALA A 597 7.85 -15.28 -5.85
CA ALA A 597 7.63 -15.07 -4.43
C ALA A 597 6.44 -14.13 -4.22
N LEU A 598 5.69 -14.36 -3.15
CA LEU A 598 4.58 -13.50 -2.75
C LEU A 598 4.44 -13.42 -1.23
N GLU A 599 3.99 -12.26 -0.77
CA GLU A 599 3.51 -12.06 0.61
C GLU A 599 2.07 -12.50 0.71
N TRP A 600 1.78 -13.22 1.77
CA TRP A 600 0.45 -13.72 2.05
C TRP A 600 0.19 -13.72 3.54
N SER A 601 -0.95 -13.16 3.94
CA SER A 601 -1.45 -13.25 5.29
C SER A 601 -2.76 -14.06 5.28
N PRO A 602 -2.80 -15.25 5.90
CA PRO A 602 -4.05 -15.98 6.07
C PRO A 602 -5.00 -15.17 6.95
N GLY A 603 -6.28 -15.15 6.58
CA GLY A 603 -7.34 -14.62 7.44
C GLY A 603 -7.80 -15.57 8.55
N LEU A 604 -7.21 -16.78 8.64
CA LEU A 604 -7.56 -17.80 9.63
C LEU A 604 -6.34 -18.52 10.22
N ASP A 605 -6.48 -18.93 11.47
CA ASP A 605 -5.54 -19.83 12.15
C ASP A 605 -5.63 -21.25 11.56
N TYR A 606 -4.50 -21.96 11.44
CA TYR A 606 -4.47 -23.34 10.97
C TYR A 606 -5.46 -24.26 11.71
N THR A 607 -5.72 -24.04 13.00
CA THR A 607 -6.67 -24.81 13.80
C THR A 607 -8.11 -24.72 13.29
N ALA A 608 -8.47 -23.63 12.59
CA ALA A 608 -9.80 -23.41 12.03
C ALA A 608 -10.09 -24.20 10.75
N PHE A 609 -9.09 -24.87 10.16
CA PHE A 609 -9.23 -25.61 8.90
C PHE A 609 -9.72 -27.04 9.18
N PRO A 610 -10.82 -27.51 8.58
CA PRO A 610 -11.07 -28.95 8.50
C PRO A 610 -9.86 -29.68 7.87
N PRO A 611 -9.53 -30.91 8.32
CA PRO A 611 -8.54 -31.73 7.63
C PRO A 611 -8.88 -31.86 6.15
N ASP A 612 -7.86 -31.95 5.30
CA ASP A 612 -7.99 -32.25 3.87
C ASP A 612 -8.57 -31.15 2.96
N ILE A 613 -8.63 -29.89 3.44
CA ILE A 613 -8.96 -28.74 2.58
C ILE A 613 -7.72 -28.23 1.83
N VAL A 614 -7.92 -27.88 0.56
CA VAL A 614 -6.91 -27.33 -0.36
C VAL A 614 -7.31 -25.91 -0.80
N GLN A 615 -6.39 -24.95 -0.67
CA GLN A 615 -6.55 -23.56 -1.13
C GLN A 615 -5.46 -23.19 -2.13
N ALA A 616 -5.81 -22.69 -3.31
CA ALA A 616 -4.82 -22.15 -4.25
C ALA A 616 -4.37 -20.75 -3.79
N LEU A 617 -3.06 -20.54 -3.64
CA LEU A 617 -2.47 -19.22 -3.47
C LEU A 617 -2.31 -18.52 -4.83
N PHE A 618 -1.80 -19.25 -5.82
CA PHE A 618 -1.67 -18.76 -7.19
C PHE A 618 -1.97 -19.86 -8.21
N SER A 619 -2.30 -19.48 -9.44
CA SER A 619 -2.47 -20.35 -10.60
C SER A 619 -2.17 -19.59 -11.90
N THR A 620 -1.93 -20.30 -13.01
CA THR A 620 -2.06 -19.73 -14.37
C THR A 620 -3.48 -20.07 -14.88
N SER A 621 -4.14 -19.16 -15.60
CA SER A 621 -5.62 -19.15 -15.74
C SER A 621 -6.24 -20.33 -16.54
N ALA A 622 -7.58 -20.42 -16.49
CA ALA A 622 -8.40 -21.61 -16.82
C ALA A 622 -9.26 -21.51 -18.10
N GLU A 623 -9.01 -20.60 -19.04
CA GLU A 623 -9.91 -20.40 -20.21
C GLU A 623 -10.01 -21.60 -21.18
N SER A 624 -9.20 -22.65 -21.02
CA SER A 624 -9.10 -23.76 -21.98
C SER A 624 -9.19 -25.17 -21.38
N GLY A 625 -9.68 -25.31 -20.13
CA GLY A 625 -9.90 -26.64 -19.53
C GLY A 625 -8.63 -27.39 -19.12
N TYR A 626 -7.49 -26.71 -19.05
CA TYR A 626 -6.24 -27.24 -18.51
C TYR A 626 -5.58 -26.20 -17.58
N THR A 627 -5.14 -26.63 -16.38
CA THR A 627 -4.56 -25.79 -15.32
C THR A 627 -3.27 -26.45 -14.81
N PHE A 628 -2.09 -25.82 -14.87
CA PHE A 628 -0.86 -26.41 -14.28
C PHE A 628 -0.01 -25.44 -13.45
N LEU A 629 0.45 -25.98 -12.31
CA LEU A 629 1.19 -25.45 -11.16
C LEU A 629 0.53 -24.36 -10.31
N PRO A 630 -0.49 -24.73 -9.52
CA PRO A 630 -0.93 -23.94 -8.39
C PRO A 630 -0.06 -24.27 -7.17
N LEU A 631 0.43 -23.24 -6.48
CA LEU A 631 0.87 -23.42 -5.10
C LEU A 631 -0.37 -23.48 -4.22
N TYR A 632 -0.54 -24.62 -3.58
CA TYR A 632 -1.64 -24.89 -2.69
C TYR A 632 -1.20 -24.87 -1.24
N LEU A 633 -2.08 -24.34 -0.39
CA LEU A 633 -2.08 -24.61 1.03
C LEU A 633 -2.99 -25.80 1.32
N TYR A 634 -2.50 -26.77 2.09
CA TYR A 634 -3.20 -27.98 2.50
C TYR A 634 -2.97 -28.27 3.98
N ARG A 635 -4.03 -28.47 4.77
CA ARG A 635 -3.88 -28.89 6.19
C ARG A 635 -4.03 -30.40 6.33
N ASN A 636 -3.06 -31.05 6.98
CA ASN A 636 -3.17 -32.42 7.44
C ASN A 636 -3.32 -32.49 8.97
N SER A 637 -3.44 -33.69 9.54
CA SER A 637 -3.61 -33.91 10.98
C SER A 637 -2.50 -33.34 11.88
N THR A 638 -1.36 -32.94 11.33
CA THR A 638 -0.18 -32.46 12.09
C THR A 638 0.13 -30.97 11.91
N GLY A 639 -0.58 -30.24 11.04
CA GLY A 639 -0.27 -28.84 10.71
C GLY A 639 -0.65 -28.48 9.28
N SER A 640 -0.22 -27.31 8.82
CA SER A 640 -0.45 -26.86 7.44
C SER A 640 0.77 -27.14 6.55
N ARG A 641 0.55 -27.35 5.26
CA ARG A 641 1.58 -27.69 4.28
C ARG A 641 1.41 -26.85 3.03
N PHE A 642 2.49 -26.35 2.48
CA PHE A 642 2.48 -25.86 1.11
C PHE A 642 2.84 -26.97 0.15
N SER A 643 2.09 -27.03 -0.94
CA SER A 643 2.20 -28.06 -1.96
C SER A 643 2.09 -27.47 -3.34
N ALA A 644 3.08 -27.69 -4.20
CA ALA A 644 2.92 -27.42 -5.63
C ALA A 644 2.43 -28.70 -6.31
N TYR A 645 1.34 -28.58 -7.08
CA TYR A 645 0.69 -29.70 -7.76
C TYR A 645 0.75 -29.55 -9.28
N ASP A 646 1.15 -30.62 -9.96
CA ASP A 646 0.90 -30.80 -11.39
C ASP A 646 -0.27 -31.75 -11.59
N LEU A 647 -1.40 -31.21 -12.05
CA LEU A 647 -2.63 -31.96 -12.30
C LEU A 647 -2.55 -32.86 -13.54
N THR A 648 -1.60 -32.67 -14.48
CA THR A 648 -1.45 -33.56 -15.66
C THR A 648 -0.86 -34.90 -15.24
N ARG A 649 0.12 -34.85 -14.34
CA ARG A 649 0.94 -36.00 -13.94
C ARG A 649 0.70 -36.43 -12.50
N LEU A 650 -0.17 -35.72 -11.78
CA LEU A 650 -0.51 -35.96 -10.38
C LEU A 650 0.74 -36.00 -9.47
N ARG A 651 1.72 -35.10 -9.72
CA ARG A 651 2.96 -34.97 -8.93
C ARG A 651 2.85 -33.82 -7.92
N ARG A 652 3.49 -33.98 -6.74
CA ARG A 652 3.41 -33.07 -5.59
C ARG A 652 4.77 -32.91 -4.88
N THR A 653 5.15 -31.67 -4.56
CA THR A 653 6.25 -31.34 -3.63
C THR A 653 5.71 -30.58 -2.44
N ASP A 654 6.19 -30.93 -1.24
CA ASP A 654 5.64 -30.47 0.03
C ASP A 654 6.68 -29.79 0.91
N ILE A 655 6.24 -28.76 1.62
CA ILE A 655 6.89 -28.18 2.80
C ILE A 655 5.84 -28.04 3.92
N PHE A 656 6.27 -28.19 5.17
CA PHE A 656 5.40 -28.13 6.35
C PHE A 656 5.61 -26.81 7.08
N VAL A 657 4.52 -26.14 7.45
CA VAL A 657 4.55 -24.85 8.14
C VAL A 657 3.34 -24.73 9.07
N ASP A 658 3.55 -24.27 10.29
CA ASP A 658 2.48 -23.91 11.20
C ASP A 658 2.14 -22.43 11.05
N PHE A 659 0.93 -22.12 10.57
CA PHE A 659 0.48 -20.74 10.36
C PHE A 659 -0.22 -20.18 11.58
N LEU A 660 0.04 -18.91 11.86
CA LEU A 660 -0.63 -18.11 12.86
C LEU A 660 -1.52 -17.09 12.15
N ASN A 661 -2.74 -16.90 12.65
CA ASN A 661 -3.66 -15.94 12.06
C ASN A 661 -3.10 -14.51 12.09
N GLY A 662 -3.30 -13.76 11.00
CA GLY A 662 -2.95 -12.35 10.92
C GLY A 662 -1.45 -12.06 10.81
N GLN A 663 -0.60 -13.08 10.87
CA GLN A 663 0.81 -12.97 10.49
C GLN A 663 0.94 -12.91 8.97
N THR A 664 1.99 -12.24 8.49
CA THR A 664 2.35 -12.24 7.07
C THR A 664 3.47 -13.23 6.87
N TYR A 665 3.29 -14.10 5.88
CA TYR A 665 4.23 -15.13 5.47
C TYR A 665 4.70 -14.86 4.06
N LEU A 666 5.92 -15.25 3.76
CA LEU A 666 6.41 -15.32 2.39
C LEU A 666 6.22 -16.74 1.86
N ALA A 667 5.58 -16.86 0.70
CA ALA A 667 5.49 -18.12 -0.03
C ALA A 667 6.29 -18.01 -1.35
N ALA A 668 7.10 -19.02 -1.66
CA ALA A 668 7.91 -19.03 -2.88
C ALA A 668 7.88 -20.36 -3.63
N LEU A 669 8.08 -20.27 -4.94
CA LEU A 669 8.29 -21.37 -5.86
C LEU A 669 9.55 -21.10 -6.68
N ARG A 670 10.39 -22.11 -6.89
CA ARG A 670 11.47 -22.09 -7.88
C ARG A 670 11.47 -23.33 -8.75
N TRP A 671 11.86 -23.18 -10.01
CA TRP A 671 11.88 -24.25 -11.02
C TRP A 671 13.10 -24.20 -11.94
N HIS A 672 13.58 -25.35 -12.41
CA HIS A 672 14.68 -25.43 -13.37
C HIS A 672 14.52 -26.47 -14.48
N SER A 673 15.38 -26.30 -15.50
CA SER A 673 15.38 -27.00 -16.78
C SER A 673 15.69 -28.49 -16.75
N GLY A 674 16.32 -28.97 -15.67
CA GLY A 674 16.50 -30.39 -15.40
C GLY A 674 15.23 -31.06 -14.87
N GLY A 675 14.13 -30.31 -14.81
CA GLY A 675 12.87 -30.77 -14.29
C GLY A 675 12.94 -30.95 -12.79
N ASN A 676 13.51 -30.02 -12.01
CA ASN A 676 13.20 -30.02 -10.58
C ASN A 676 12.52 -28.72 -10.16
N PHE A 677 11.77 -28.81 -9.06
CA PHE A 677 11.08 -27.69 -8.44
C PHE A 677 11.13 -27.78 -6.93
N GLN A 678 10.98 -26.63 -6.29
CA GLN A 678 10.90 -26.50 -4.84
C GLN A 678 9.90 -25.43 -4.44
N VAL A 679 9.25 -25.69 -3.30
CA VAL A 679 8.36 -24.75 -2.63
C VAL A 679 9.03 -24.32 -1.33
N GLY A 680 8.94 -23.04 -0.99
CA GLY A 680 9.52 -22.49 0.23
C GLY A 680 8.55 -21.58 0.98
N CYS A 681 8.81 -21.42 2.27
CA CYS A 681 8.13 -20.48 3.15
C CYS A 681 9.14 -19.78 4.05
N ASP A 682 9.06 -18.46 4.15
CA ASP A 682 9.96 -17.62 4.94
C ASP A 682 11.43 -18.01 4.75
N ALA A 683 12.14 -18.51 5.76
CA ALA A 683 13.56 -18.85 5.65
C ALA A 683 13.86 -20.25 5.05
N ALA A 684 12.85 -21.09 4.78
CA ALA A 684 13.07 -22.51 4.48
C ALA A 684 12.53 -22.96 3.11
N TRP A 685 13.38 -23.62 2.32
CA TRP A 685 12.97 -24.41 1.16
C TRP A 685 12.60 -25.84 1.56
N GLY A 686 11.56 -26.38 0.92
CA GLY A 686 11.25 -27.81 0.94
C GLY A 686 12.19 -28.62 0.08
N GLU A 687 12.02 -29.94 0.08
CA GLU A 687 12.85 -30.86 -0.69
C GLU A 687 12.78 -30.60 -2.21
N GLU A 688 13.92 -30.71 -2.89
CA GLU A 688 13.96 -30.70 -4.36
C GLU A 688 13.36 -31.99 -4.90
N LYS A 689 12.42 -31.88 -5.84
CA LYS A 689 11.86 -33.07 -6.50
C LYS A 689 11.85 -32.95 -8.01
N ALA A 690 12.03 -34.11 -8.64
CA ALA A 690 11.95 -34.27 -10.08
C ALA A 690 10.52 -34.09 -10.63
N TYR A 691 10.44 -33.39 -11.73
CA TYR A 691 9.31 -32.77 -12.40
C TYR A 691 9.58 -32.77 -13.91
N GLU A 692 9.11 -33.82 -14.56
CA GLU A 692 9.23 -33.95 -16.00
C GLU A 692 7.99 -33.37 -16.65
N GLY A 693 7.90 -32.04 -16.77
CA GLY A 693 6.74 -31.39 -17.36
C GLY A 693 7.00 -29.96 -17.80
N ALA A 694 6.72 -29.65 -19.06
CA ALA A 694 6.64 -28.26 -19.50
C ALA A 694 5.48 -27.57 -18.76
N PHE A 695 5.72 -26.38 -18.20
CA PHE A 695 4.68 -25.57 -17.60
C PHE A 695 3.74 -25.12 -18.73
N ASN A 696 2.42 -25.22 -18.53
CA ASN A 696 1.46 -24.67 -19.47
C ASN A 696 1.09 -23.24 -19.06
N VAL A 697 1.48 -22.26 -19.89
CA VAL A 697 1.34 -20.82 -19.63
C VAL A 697 0.38 -20.15 -20.61
N SER A 698 -0.52 -20.92 -21.25
CA SER A 698 -1.37 -20.51 -22.39
C SER A 698 -2.21 -19.23 -22.22
N ALA A 699 -2.35 -18.70 -21.00
CA ALA A 699 -3.15 -17.51 -20.71
C ALA A 699 -2.37 -16.22 -20.41
N GLY A 700 -1.02 -16.26 -20.43
CA GLY A 700 -0.19 -15.05 -20.27
C GLY A 700 -0.36 -14.29 -18.96
N ARG A 701 -1.00 -14.89 -17.95
CA ARG A 701 -1.27 -14.26 -16.64
C ARG A 701 -1.14 -15.27 -15.49
N ILE A 702 -0.70 -14.78 -14.34
CA ILE A 702 -0.82 -15.46 -13.04
C ILE A 702 -2.04 -14.90 -12.34
N SER A 703 -2.90 -15.76 -11.80
CA SER A 703 -4.06 -15.37 -11.01
C SER A 703 -3.84 -15.73 -9.56
N LEU A 704 -4.19 -14.83 -8.64
CA LEU A 704 -4.18 -15.06 -7.21
C LEU A 704 -5.61 -15.16 -6.68
N GLY A 705 -5.81 -16.12 -5.80
CA GLY A 705 -7.07 -16.31 -5.09
C GLY A 705 -8.26 -16.74 -5.95
N GLN A 706 -8.12 -17.44 -7.09
CA GLN A 706 -9.26 -17.80 -7.97
C GLN A 706 -10.40 -18.66 -7.37
N SER A 707 -10.37 -19.00 -6.09
CA SER A 707 -11.46 -19.57 -5.30
C SER A 707 -11.00 -19.63 -3.85
N PRO A 708 -11.00 -18.52 -3.09
CA PRO A 708 -10.68 -18.59 -1.69
C PRO A 708 -11.75 -19.44 -1.03
N ARG A 709 -11.33 -20.39 -0.18
CA ARG A 709 -12.17 -21.09 0.79
C ARG A 709 -12.28 -20.30 2.07
N PHE A 710 -11.39 -19.33 2.27
CA PHE A 710 -11.30 -18.45 3.41
C PHE A 710 -10.72 -17.09 2.98
N PRO A 711 -10.94 -16.02 3.78
CA PRO A 711 -10.35 -14.71 3.53
C PRO A 711 -8.82 -14.78 3.58
N MET A 712 -8.16 -14.03 2.72
CA MET A 712 -6.70 -13.87 2.73
C MET A 712 -6.31 -12.47 2.27
N ARG A 713 -5.12 -12.04 2.66
CA ARG A 713 -4.52 -10.81 2.19
C ARG A 713 -3.23 -11.13 1.45
N LEU A 714 -2.99 -10.43 0.35
CA LEU A 714 -1.83 -10.60 -0.52
C LEU A 714 -1.03 -9.30 -0.54
N GLY A 715 0.25 -9.41 -0.23
CA GLY A 715 1.19 -8.31 -0.28
C GLY A 715 1.89 -8.25 -1.62
N ARG A 716 3.20 -8.02 -1.55
CA ARG A 716 4.08 -7.91 -2.70
C ARG A 716 4.19 -9.23 -3.45
N VAL A 717 4.36 -9.13 -4.77
CA VAL A 717 4.60 -10.28 -5.65
C VAL A 717 5.80 -9.95 -6.52
N LYS A 718 6.72 -10.90 -6.66
CA LYS A 718 7.92 -10.73 -7.49
C LYS A 718 8.19 -11.98 -8.32
N LEU A 719 8.64 -11.76 -9.55
CA LEU A 719 8.98 -12.78 -10.54
C LEU A 719 10.42 -12.60 -11.01
N TRP A 720 11.11 -13.71 -11.20
CA TRP A 720 12.47 -13.77 -11.76
C TRP A 720 12.55 -14.82 -12.87
N GLU A 721 13.34 -14.52 -13.89
CA GLU A 721 13.63 -15.41 -15.04
C GLU A 721 14.81 -16.36 -14.80
N HIS A 722 15.30 -16.43 -13.55
CA HIS A 722 16.44 -17.26 -13.16
C HIS A 722 16.19 -18.00 -11.85
N TRP A 723 16.85 -19.14 -11.68
CA TRP A 723 16.88 -19.86 -10.41
C TRP A 723 17.79 -19.12 -9.44
N LEU A 724 17.22 -18.61 -8.35
CA LEU A 724 17.97 -17.97 -7.28
C LEU A 724 18.27 -18.99 -6.18
N GLU A 725 19.55 -19.26 -5.94
CA GLU A 725 20.05 -20.09 -4.83
C GLU A 725 20.02 -19.33 -3.49
N ARG A 726 18.86 -18.76 -3.13
CA ARG A 726 18.68 -17.97 -1.90
C ARG A 726 17.49 -18.46 -1.11
N GLU A 727 17.46 -18.22 0.20
CA GLU A 727 16.28 -18.49 1.04
C GLU A 727 15.05 -17.73 0.53
N PRO A 728 13.82 -18.30 0.65
CA PRO A 728 12.60 -17.66 0.13
C PRO A 728 12.41 -16.23 0.64
N GLY A 729 12.68 -16.01 1.93
CA GLY A 729 12.62 -14.73 2.66
C GLY A 729 13.32 -13.59 1.93
N SER A 730 14.48 -13.89 1.35
CA SER A 730 15.33 -12.91 0.68
C SER A 730 14.83 -12.47 -0.70
N LEU A 731 13.80 -13.14 -1.24
CA LEU A 731 13.26 -12.86 -2.56
C LEU A 731 12.43 -11.57 -2.56
N LEU A 732 11.57 -11.35 -1.55
CA LEU A 732 10.74 -10.15 -1.49
C LEU A 732 11.45 -8.97 -0.89
N GLU A 733 12.23 -9.16 0.17
CA GLU A 733 13.07 -8.10 0.73
C GLU A 733 14.52 -8.55 0.85
N PRO A 734 15.36 -8.14 -0.12
CA PRO A 734 16.78 -8.42 -0.11
C PRO A 734 17.50 -8.07 1.22
N TRP A 735 16.99 -7.07 1.92
CA TRP A 735 17.60 -6.56 3.15
C TRP A 735 16.98 -7.12 4.43
N GLU A 736 15.87 -7.85 4.36
CA GLU A 736 15.37 -8.64 5.50
C GLU A 736 16.26 -9.88 5.74
N HIS A 737 16.88 -10.41 4.68
CA HIS A 737 17.80 -11.56 4.73
C HIS A 737 19.15 -11.22 4.05
N PRO A 738 19.98 -10.37 4.67
CA PRO A 738 21.29 -10.01 4.12
C PRO A 738 22.32 -11.14 4.33
N ASP A 739 23.37 -11.18 3.51
CA ASP A 739 24.48 -12.14 3.67
C ASP A 739 25.30 -11.83 4.93
N TYR A 740 25.25 -10.57 5.39
CA TYR A 740 25.87 -10.07 6.61
C TYR A 740 24.98 -9.03 7.28
N SER A 741 24.85 -9.09 8.61
CA SER A 741 24.16 -8.10 9.43
C SER A 741 24.86 -7.89 10.76
N GLN A 742 25.01 -6.63 11.17
CA GLN A 742 25.59 -6.26 12.45
C GLN A 742 24.91 -5.00 13.01
N ALA A 743 24.41 -5.09 14.24
CA ALA A 743 24.01 -3.91 15.01
C ALA A 743 25.25 -3.08 15.39
N LEU A 744 25.17 -1.76 15.19
CA LEU A 744 26.27 -0.84 15.44
C LEU A 744 26.07 -0.11 16.76
N THR A 745 27.17 0.16 17.47
CA THR A 745 27.18 1.08 18.61
C THR A 745 27.25 2.51 18.08
N ILE A 746 26.33 3.37 18.51
CA ILE A 746 26.34 4.78 18.14
C ILE A 746 27.54 5.47 18.79
N THR A 747 28.34 6.17 17.98
CA THR A 747 29.50 6.95 18.45
C THR A 747 29.42 8.35 17.90
N THR A 748 29.75 9.37 18.70
CA THR A 748 29.69 10.78 18.30
C THR A 748 31.09 11.39 18.23
N PRO A 749 31.37 12.32 17.29
CA PRO A 749 30.45 12.86 16.27
C PRO A 749 30.32 12.00 15.01
N HIS A 750 31.10 10.92 14.89
CA HIS A 750 31.07 10.01 13.75
C HIS A 750 30.70 8.59 14.20
N LEU A 751 29.72 7.98 13.55
CA LEU A 751 29.39 6.56 13.73
C LEU A 751 30.49 5.76 13.03
N THR A 752 31.35 5.13 13.82
CA THR A 752 32.55 4.44 13.30
C THR A 752 32.51 2.97 13.64
N CYS A 753 32.67 2.11 12.64
CA CYS A 753 32.75 0.67 12.81
C CYS A 753 33.94 0.09 12.04
N PHE A 754 34.60 -0.87 12.66
CA PHE A 754 35.72 -1.63 12.09
C PHE A 754 35.25 -3.01 11.66
N LEU A 755 35.61 -3.37 10.43
CA LEU A 755 35.07 -4.51 9.71
C LEU A 755 36.21 -5.32 9.08
N GLU A 756 35.91 -6.53 8.62
CA GLU A 756 36.69 -7.30 7.66
C GLU A 756 35.73 -8.19 6.87
N GLN A 757 34.88 -7.56 6.07
CA GLN A 757 33.78 -8.23 5.37
C GLN A 757 33.84 -7.89 3.88
N SER A 758 33.58 -8.88 3.02
CA SER A 758 33.73 -8.73 1.58
C SER A 758 32.39 -8.87 0.88
N HIS A 759 31.80 -7.73 0.49
CA HIS A 759 30.50 -7.68 -0.17
C HIS A 759 30.43 -6.55 -1.20
N ARG A 760 29.49 -6.66 -2.14
CA ARG A 760 29.24 -5.64 -3.18
C ARG A 760 28.29 -4.55 -2.70
N HIS A 761 27.14 -4.93 -2.17
CA HIS A 761 26.07 -4.03 -1.79
C HIS A 761 26.03 -3.89 -0.27
N TRP A 762 25.87 -2.66 0.19
CA TRP A 762 25.83 -2.31 1.62
C TRP A 762 24.62 -1.45 1.91
N ARG A 763 24.00 -1.65 3.07
CA ARG A 763 22.91 -0.81 3.59
C ARG A 763 23.16 -0.51 5.06
N LEU A 764 23.19 0.77 5.41
CA LEU A 764 23.13 1.24 6.79
C LEU A 764 21.69 1.67 7.08
N GLU A 765 21.00 0.93 7.93
CA GLU A 765 19.67 1.26 8.43
C GLU A 765 19.79 2.08 9.72
N LEU A 766 19.00 3.14 9.84
CA LEU A 766 19.00 4.11 10.91
C LEU A 766 17.56 4.38 11.37
N ASP A 767 17.34 4.36 12.68
CA ASP A 767 16.06 4.72 13.29
C ASP A 767 16.29 5.54 14.56
N ASP A 768 15.80 6.77 14.61
CA ASP A 768 15.98 7.67 15.74
C ASP A 768 14.72 8.52 16.00
N PRO A 769 13.58 7.91 16.40
CA PRO A 769 12.33 8.64 16.64
C PRO A 769 12.43 9.70 17.75
N ALA A 770 13.48 9.68 18.58
CA ALA A 770 13.73 10.66 19.63
C ALA A 770 14.64 11.83 19.18
N ASN A 771 15.02 11.90 17.91
CA ASN A 771 15.89 12.96 17.42
C ASN A 771 15.24 14.34 17.57
N PRO A 772 15.85 15.29 18.31
CA PRO A 772 15.26 16.59 18.56
C PRO A 772 15.21 17.50 17.33
N GLU A 773 16.02 17.24 16.29
CA GLU A 773 15.99 18.03 15.05
C GLU A 773 14.83 17.65 14.13
N GLY A 774 14.10 16.55 14.42
CA GLY A 774 12.97 16.08 13.60
C GLY A 774 13.37 15.49 12.24
N LEU A 775 14.68 15.34 11.99
CA LEU A 775 15.25 14.71 10.80
C LEU A 775 16.62 14.11 11.13
N LEU A 776 17.07 13.16 10.32
CA LEU A 776 18.44 12.66 10.36
C LEU A 776 19.32 13.51 9.45
N ARG A 777 20.55 13.75 9.89
CA ARG A 777 21.57 14.46 9.11
C ARG A 777 22.89 13.71 9.18
N ALA A 778 23.65 13.68 8.10
CA ALA A 778 25.06 13.26 8.08
C ALA A 778 25.83 13.92 6.92
N SER A 779 27.13 14.15 7.10
CA SER A 779 27.98 14.86 6.11
C SER A 779 28.77 13.93 5.19
N GLN A 780 29.07 12.70 5.59
CA GLN A 780 29.82 11.79 4.74
C GLN A 780 29.51 10.35 5.05
N PHE A 781 29.32 9.52 4.02
CA PHE A 781 29.26 8.07 4.16
C PHE A 781 30.51 7.43 3.55
N TYR A 782 31.24 6.70 4.39
CA TYR A 782 32.50 6.05 4.05
C TYR A 782 32.36 4.55 4.23
N LEU A 783 32.71 3.80 3.18
CA LEU A 783 32.92 2.36 3.22
C LEU A 783 34.24 2.08 2.52
N GLY A 784 35.24 1.64 3.27
CA GLY A 784 36.53 1.51 2.63
C GLY A 784 37.62 0.78 3.37
N GLU A 785 38.82 0.94 2.83
CA GLU A 785 40.02 0.32 3.36
C GLU A 785 40.50 1.04 4.62
N SER A 786 41.11 0.27 5.53
CA SER A 786 41.76 0.83 6.70
C SER A 786 43.12 0.19 6.91
N PHE A 787 44.08 0.98 7.38
CA PHE A 787 45.40 0.52 7.77
C PHE A 787 45.57 0.63 9.28
N GLU A 788 46.00 -0.47 9.91
CA GLU A 788 46.29 -0.56 11.34
C GLU A 788 47.75 -0.98 11.55
N PRO A 789 48.65 -0.06 11.92
CA PRO A 789 50.03 -0.42 12.24
C PRO A 789 50.09 -1.26 13.51
N LYS A 790 50.97 -2.28 13.53
CA LYS A 790 51.16 -3.14 14.71
C LYS A 790 51.73 -2.38 15.89
N ARG A 791 52.54 -1.35 15.64
CA ARG A 791 53.04 -0.43 16.67
C ARG A 791 52.36 0.92 16.55
N THR A 792 51.69 1.32 17.63
CA THR A 792 51.12 2.66 17.77
C THR A 792 52.20 3.74 17.98
N PHE A 793 51.79 5.00 17.85
CA PHE A 793 52.64 6.16 18.15
C PHE A 793 52.90 6.28 19.65
N ARG A 794 53.95 7.01 20.07
CA ARG A 794 54.21 7.25 21.50
C ARG A 794 53.03 7.98 22.13
N ALA A 795 52.46 7.42 23.19
CA ALA A 795 51.38 8.03 23.95
C ALA A 795 51.75 9.47 24.38
N GLY A 796 51.08 10.45 23.78
CA GLY A 796 51.42 11.88 23.86
C GLY A 796 51.71 12.50 22.50
N TYR A 797 50.81 12.33 21.52
CA TYR A 797 50.88 13.10 20.28
C TYR A 797 50.94 14.60 20.61
N GLY A 798 51.75 15.35 19.88
CA GLY A 798 51.80 16.80 20.05
C GLY A 798 50.50 17.39 19.54
N GLN A 799 49.65 17.90 20.43
CA GLN A 799 48.46 18.67 20.07
C GLN A 799 48.80 20.17 20.10
N GLY A 800 48.44 20.89 19.06
CA GLY A 800 48.52 22.34 19.03
C GLY A 800 47.47 22.93 18.09
N SER A 801 47.44 24.25 17.98
CA SER A 801 46.49 24.98 17.15
C SER A 801 47.19 25.67 15.98
N VAL A 802 46.62 25.58 14.77
CA VAL A 802 47.07 26.33 13.58
C VAL A 802 45.92 27.21 13.08
N ALA A 803 46.24 28.41 12.60
CA ALA A 803 45.29 29.22 11.84
C ALA A 803 44.88 28.46 10.56
N THR A 804 43.58 28.37 10.30
CA THR A 804 43.00 27.67 9.15
C THR A 804 43.69 28.03 7.83
N ARG A 805 44.10 27.01 7.08
CA ARG A 805 44.64 27.17 5.73
C ARG A 805 43.47 27.41 4.78
N ARG A 806 43.44 28.56 4.10
CA ARG A 806 42.52 28.82 2.99
C ARG A 806 42.92 27.92 1.81
N LEU A 807 42.18 26.84 1.58
CA LEU A 807 42.21 26.11 0.32
C LEU A 807 41.24 26.81 -0.65
N VAL A 808 41.76 27.30 -1.77
CA VAL A 808 40.95 27.83 -2.87
C VAL A 808 40.73 26.68 -3.84
N SER A 809 39.47 26.29 -4.06
CA SER A 809 39.08 25.20 -4.95
C SER A 809 39.18 25.60 -6.42
N GLY A 810 39.81 24.75 -7.24
CA GLY A 810 39.45 24.58 -8.65
C GLY A 810 38.41 23.46 -8.75
N GLY A 811 37.26 23.76 -9.37
CA GLY A 811 36.17 22.85 -9.77
C GLY A 811 36.03 21.49 -9.08
N GLY A 812 35.40 21.42 -7.89
CA GLY A 812 34.96 20.12 -7.35
C GLY A 812 34.65 20.00 -5.85
N GLY A 813 34.78 21.05 -5.05
CA GLY A 813 34.39 20.99 -3.63
C GLY A 813 34.82 22.25 -2.89
N LYS A 814 33.89 22.90 -2.19
CA LYS A 814 34.20 24.03 -1.30
C LYS A 814 34.80 23.45 -0.03
N VAL A 815 36.05 23.78 0.28
CA VAL A 815 36.59 23.65 1.63
C VAL A 815 36.83 25.07 2.13
N THR A 816 35.87 25.63 2.85
CA THR A 816 35.97 26.99 3.39
C THR A 816 36.39 26.96 4.86
N GLY A 817 37.48 27.65 5.20
CA GLY A 817 37.83 27.97 6.58
C GLY A 817 37.64 29.47 6.83
N SER A 818 37.02 29.83 7.96
CA SER A 818 36.99 31.21 8.46
C SER A 818 38.36 31.59 9.01
N SER A 819 38.76 32.86 8.93
CA SER A 819 40.01 33.38 9.48
C SER A 819 40.04 33.47 11.02
N GLY A 820 39.18 32.72 11.71
CA GLY A 820 39.00 32.76 13.17
C GLY A 820 39.01 31.39 13.87
N ALA A 821 38.79 30.29 13.15
CA ALA A 821 38.85 28.95 13.75
C ALA A 821 40.31 28.47 13.88
N LEU A 822 40.66 27.91 15.03
CA LEU A 822 41.94 27.22 15.26
C LEU A 822 41.74 25.74 14.96
N ALA A 823 42.33 25.23 13.87
CA ALA A 823 42.35 23.80 13.60
C ALA A 823 43.37 23.11 14.52
N ALA A 824 42.97 22.02 15.18
CA ALA A 824 43.92 21.20 15.92
C ALA A 824 44.85 20.47 14.95
N TYR A 825 46.15 20.40 15.28
CA TYR A 825 47.05 19.47 14.60
C TYR A 825 47.56 18.42 15.58
N TYR A 826 47.81 17.23 15.06
CA TYR A 826 48.29 16.06 15.77
C TYR A 826 49.62 15.64 15.16
N GLN A 827 50.69 15.67 15.97
CA GLN A 827 52.00 15.15 15.60
C GLN A 827 52.15 13.71 16.10
N LEU A 828 52.15 12.75 15.19
CA LEU A 828 52.24 11.32 15.47
C LEU A 828 53.67 10.83 15.22
N GLU A 829 54.32 10.35 16.29
CA GLU A 829 55.69 9.83 16.25
C GLU A 829 55.68 8.31 16.43
N PHE A 830 55.99 7.57 15.37
CA PHE A 830 56.11 6.13 15.35
C PHE A 830 57.57 5.72 15.48
N ALA A 831 57.90 4.95 16.52
CA ALA A 831 59.26 4.52 16.78
C ALA A 831 59.44 3.02 16.52
N ARG A 832 60.51 2.68 15.79
CA ARG A 832 60.93 1.30 15.51
C ARG A 832 59.86 0.44 14.81
N LEU A 833 59.19 0.98 13.79
CA LEU A 833 58.33 0.21 12.88
C LEU A 833 59.13 -0.85 12.12
N ASP A 834 58.52 -1.99 11.77
CA ASP A 834 59.09 -2.86 10.72
C ASP A 834 58.83 -2.28 9.33
N ASP A 835 59.43 -2.93 8.32
CA ASP A 835 59.27 -2.54 6.91
C ASP A 835 57.80 -2.55 6.46
N ALA A 836 56.99 -3.51 6.95
CA ALA A 836 55.59 -3.63 6.58
C ALA A 836 54.74 -2.48 7.12
N ASP A 837 54.87 -2.15 8.41
CA ASP A 837 54.18 -1.01 9.02
C ASP A 837 54.61 0.32 8.37
N ALA A 838 55.91 0.46 8.07
CA ALA A 838 56.44 1.67 7.43
C ALA A 838 55.91 1.83 5.99
N GLN A 839 55.93 0.74 5.20
CA GLN A 839 55.40 0.73 3.84
C GLN A 839 53.89 0.99 3.82
N GLY A 840 53.12 0.41 4.74
CA GLY A 840 51.68 0.66 4.82
C GLY A 840 51.33 2.12 5.12
N LEU A 841 52.11 2.81 5.97
CA LEU A 841 51.95 4.27 6.17
C LEU A 841 52.30 5.08 4.91
N GLU A 842 53.34 4.67 4.18
CA GLU A 842 53.73 5.30 2.91
C GLU A 842 52.65 5.10 1.82
N GLU A 843 52.10 3.89 1.69
CA GLU A 843 51.02 3.55 0.76
C GLU A 843 49.73 4.31 1.07
N MET A 844 49.35 4.36 2.34
CA MET A 844 48.21 5.16 2.81
C MET A 844 48.38 6.63 2.44
N LEU A 845 49.56 7.21 2.67
CA LEU A 845 49.86 8.59 2.26
C LEU A 845 49.90 8.76 0.75
N ALA A 846 50.42 7.79 0.00
CA ALA A 846 50.42 7.86 -1.45
C ALA A 846 48.98 7.86 -2.00
N ALA A 847 48.08 7.05 -1.44
CA ALA A 847 46.68 6.99 -1.84
C ALA A 847 45.93 8.32 -1.64
N VAL A 848 46.18 9.02 -0.54
CA VAL A 848 45.60 10.37 -0.28
C VAL A 848 46.29 11.49 -1.08
N HIS A 849 47.51 11.27 -1.58
CA HIS A 849 48.26 12.21 -2.43
C HIS A 849 48.03 12.03 -3.94
N ALA A 850 47.70 10.84 -4.42
CA ALA A 850 47.72 10.48 -5.85
C ALA A 850 46.52 10.99 -6.69
N GLY A 851 45.63 11.80 -6.13
CA GLY A 851 44.50 12.38 -6.86
C GLY A 851 44.92 13.57 -7.73
N GLY A 852 44.93 13.40 -9.06
CA GLY A 852 45.15 14.51 -10.00
C GLY A 852 44.25 15.73 -9.76
N GLU A 853 44.77 16.89 -10.20
CA GLU A 853 44.29 18.28 -10.02
C GLU A 853 44.01 18.74 -8.57
N GLY A 854 45.07 18.80 -7.75
CA GLY A 854 45.33 20.04 -6.99
C GLY A 854 45.09 20.09 -5.47
N GLY A 855 44.99 18.97 -4.72
CA GLY A 855 44.90 19.07 -3.25
C GLY A 855 45.09 17.76 -2.45
N LEU A 856 45.50 17.91 -1.18
CA LEU A 856 45.55 16.84 -0.17
C LEU A 856 44.13 16.32 0.11
N ARG A 857 43.92 14.99 0.13
CA ARG A 857 42.62 14.39 0.49
C ARG A 857 42.53 14.12 2.00
N PRO A 858 41.39 14.41 2.65
CA PRO A 858 41.17 14.02 4.03
C PRO A 858 41.10 12.50 4.22
N LEU A 859 41.40 12.05 5.44
CA LEU A 859 41.25 10.67 5.93
C LEU A 859 40.58 10.69 7.30
N PHE A 860 40.02 9.55 7.73
CA PHE A 860 39.64 9.37 9.13
C PHE A 860 40.78 8.71 9.90
N PHE A 861 41.01 9.17 11.13
CA PHE A 861 42.03 8.64 12.03
C PHE A 861 41.41 8.31 13.38
N THR A 862 41.54 7.07 13.81
CA THR A 862 41.12 6.63 15.15
C THR A 862 42.38 6.39 15.99
N PRO A 863 42.68 7.25 16.98
CA PRO A 863 43.90 7.14 17.78
C PRO A 863 43.96 5.86 18.63
N PHE A 864 42.79 5.35 19.03
CA PHE A 864 42.62 4.19 19.88
C PHE A 864 41.51 3.30 19.30
N THR A 865 41.87 2.15 18.73
CA THR A 865 40.91 1.25 18.06
C THR A 865 39.82 0.72 18.99
N GLU A 866 40.12 0.59 20.28
CA GLU A 866 39.17 0.25 21.35
C GLU A 866 38.17 1.37 21.68
N ASP A 867 38.38 2.60 21.19
CA ASP A 867 37.49 3.75 21.40
C ASP A 867 37.21 4.47 20.06
N PRO A 868 36.32 3.89 19.21
CA PRO A 868 35.95 4.48 17.92
C PRO A 868 35.31 5.87 18.02
N SER A 869 34.82 6.27 19.20
CA SER A 869 34.28 7.62 19.43
C SER A 869 35.32 8.73 19.27
N ARG A 870 36.62 8.40 19.38
CA ARG A 870 37.73 9.33 19.18
C ARG A 870 38.18 9.43 17.73
N THR A 871 37.38 8.95 16.78
CA THR A 871 37.68 9.08 15.36
C THR A 871 37.68 10.55 14.96
N LEU A 872 38.70 10.96 14.21
CA LEU A 872 38.93 12.33 13.77
C LEU A 872 38.92 12.36 12.24
N TYR A 873 38.42 13.45 11.66
CA TYR A 873 38.52 13.73 10.24
C TYR A 873 39.65 14.71 9.96
N CYS A 874 40.70 14.25 9.29
CA CYS A 874 41.99 14.93 9.24
C CYS A 874 42.55 15.04 7.83
N LEU A 875 43.25 16.13 7.55
CA LEU A 875 44.16 16.27 6.42
C LEU A 875 45.57 15.85 6.82
N PRO A 876 46.21 14.94 6.08
CA PRO A 876 47.60 14.60 6.31
C PRO A 876 48.54 15.69 5.81
N GLY A 877 49.69 15.86 6.49
CA GLY A 877 50.76 16.72 6.04
C GLY A 877 51.44 16.19 4.78
N ALA A 878 52.02 17.09 3.96
CA ALA A 878 52.58 16.76 2.65
C ALA A 878 53.86 15.88 2.65
N LYS A 879 54.44 15.57 3.82
CA LYS A 879 55.68 14.79 3.93
C LYS A 879 55.62 13.82 5.11
N LEU A 880 55.93 12.56 4.84
CA LEU A 880 56.30 11.57 5.85
C LEU A 880 57.81 11.67 6.07
N ALA A 881 58.26 11.98 7.29
CA ALA A 881 59.68 11.94 7.60
C ALA A 881 60.05 10.51 8.01
N ARG A 882 60.98 9.88 7.27
CA ARG A 882 61.48 8.53 7.54
C ARG A 882 62.96 8.57 7.93
N GLN A 883 63.30 7.92 9.03
CA GLN A 883 64.68 7.75 9.50
C GLN A 883 64.95 6.29 9.86
N GLU A 884 66.07 5.74 9.36
CA GLU A 884 66.51 4.38 9.72
C GLU A 884 66.93 4.34 11.20
N ALA A 885 66.46 3.32 11.91
CA ALA A 885 66.76 3.03 13.30
C ALA A 885 67.52 1.70 13.42
N PRO A 886 68.32 1.50 14.49
CA PRO A 886 69.11 0.29 14.65
C PRO A 886 68.29 -1.01 14.59
N GLY A 887 68.82 -1.99 13.84
CA GLY A 887 68.24 -3.32 13.69
C GLY A 887 67.19 -3.45 12.58
N GLY A 888 67.31 -2.69 11.49
CA GLY A 888 66.39 -2.77 10.34
C GLY A 888 64.98 -2.29 10.68
N ARG A 889 64.88 -1.19 11.43
CA ARG A 889 63.61 -0.61 11.88
C ARG A 889 63.53 0.85 11.46
N TRP A 890 62.33 1.44 11.51
CA TRP A 890 62.11 2.81 11.05
C TRP A 890 61.48 3.70 12.12
N ASN A 891 61.91 4.95 12.17
CA ASN A 891 61.20 6.02 12.88
C ASN A 891 60.48 6.88 11.84
N LEU A 892 59.17 7.02 12.00
CA LEU A 892 58.31 7.77 11.10
C LEU A 892 57.56 8.86 11.88
N SER A 893 57.43 10.02 11.28
CA SER A 893 56.66 11.14 11.82
C SER A 893 55.58 11.58 10.83
N LEU A 894 54.34 11.65 11.31
CA LEU A 894 53.16 12.05 10.54
C LEU A 894 52.44 13.19 11.26
N ARG A 895 52.18 14.28 10.52
CA ARG A 895 51.34 15.37 11.00
C ARG A 895 49.95 15.25 10.40
N LEU A 896 48.93 15.32 11.23
CA LEU A 896 47.53 15.42 10.82
C LEU A 896 46.97 16.78 11.26
N GLU A 897 46.14 17.40 10.45
CA GLU A 897 45.41 18.64 10.78
C GLU A 897 43.92 18.35 10.71
N GLU A 898 43.18 18.66 11.77
CA GLU A 898 41.74 18.45 11.82
C GLU A 898 41.02 19.35 10.80
N VAL A 899 40.11 18.76 10.03
CA VAL A 899 39.26 19.52 9.12
C VAL A 899 38.02 19.93 9.88
N VAL A 900 37.95 21.18 10.32
CA VAL A 900 36.78 21.73 11.04
C VAL A 900 35.68 22.17 10.07
N LYS A 901 34.41 22.10 10.52
CA LYS A 901 33.28 22.74 9.81
C LYS A 901 33.49 24.25 9.74
N SER A 902 32.95 24.88 8.69
CA SER A 902 32.99 26.34 8.63
C SER A 902 31.94 26.95 9.56
N ASP A 903 32.28 28.03 10.27
CA ASP A 903 31.33 28.77 11.13
C ASP A 903 30.34 29.63 10.31
N VAL A 904 30.00 29.24 9.08
CA VAL A 904 29.34 30.13 8.10
C VAL A 904 27.83 30.01 8.15
#